data_AF-A0A1L8RBY8-F1
#
_entry.id   AF-A0A1L8RBY8-F1
#
_cell.length_a   1.000
_cell.length_b   1.000
_cell.length_c   1.000
_cell.angle_alpha   90.00
_cell.angle_beta   90.00
_cell.angle_gamma   90.00
#
_symmetry.space_group_name_H-M   'P 1'
#
loop_
_entity.id
_entity.type
_entity.pdbx_description
1 polymer ?
#
loop_
_entity_poly.entity_id
_entity_poly.type
_entity_poly.pdbx_seq_one_letter_code
_entity_poly.pdbx_strand_id
1 'polypeptide(L)'
;MKKISRVLVILLSTSILLSIFINWIEVGAEVNINREEFVLDGLMLEDEDSIFRAENWVLSMLEAPKSQGDGSTIQAVEEYDRDYVGEVEGEYSLTKDHEIIYTSPIDVTYPEKIPDNYRGVVKGNLREEIAGIFFVKAYLKVGSHEYDQSQYVTPVHVSEDGSWELDLSLVPETREGVWHFRLYRITTDIIYDTVIGEGRYADEATILNVNYPEQITDDYRGIVRGDTKEDLSGNYEVRAFLKVGNTEYDQSDRVSAGTLSQDGTWELDLSNVPETRNGSWRFGLYDTDAETKLGASWALDYTIPVTIDSPIIFPNQYRGIVTGTIKTQPEGKYAVKAFLKVGSTEYDQSKLAIPSEVGEDGTWSIDLSGIPDSRVGNWVFYLYQIPEEEQIGASWPGESYYKDLEFQSIAVTSAEYLIATDKVYVGDKWTSKTRAGEKMYRIVDTSTDEVLAEYFEPELSGLVRSYEYDVSDQEYTTGRKYISYLYDQATTLLTAVGNSDRDLADKLMNGLYVTQIKDGDNKGAFPAHSFQFQQADVKYSIWVGGNAFISYAMIRYYEKFGTNVAGISEKEYAFDTLSMINSNLDFLSRMKIVEGEGQGLYTGGYRNVEGELVKIEWSSTEHNTDLWHVFERAGRVIDSKYFIEAENLKNVILEKLWNEEEGRFNQGLNDPAKALDVNSWGSIFLNAIGETEKAESALQYTDNFKVSKNGTYGYTPKLNSEVLPIWYEGTFGVTLAQRINGNLKEAAEMINESVKYQNENGSFLYVAEADPGRQLIRKPSVASTNWFILTTKSPGVLWSERNTKKIKYMVTYHKDDSTTGEVPIDTNRYTLGSSVTILDGKTLKKEGYEFIGWSEEQDSLSADYLAGEQVKIEKNMDLYPIWKKVEETGGSDTLPEQNSESSTFETTSSSKEKASETTSSSGVNSETTSSSQGIYNSESGTEISTESKDSASDSKYPNTGMNDNSTYQYIGYVLLLATIVLFSYHLRKKNKG
;
A
#
# COMPACT_ATOMS: atom_id res chain seq x y z
N MET A 1 -0.81 59.53 -24.37
CA MET A 1 -1.55 58.26 -24.61
C MET A 1 -0.81 57.01 -24.13
N LYS A 2 0.51 56.78 -24.37
CA LYS A 2 1.25 55.59 -23.86
C LYS A 2 1.36 55.40 -22.31
N LYS A 3 0.71 56.23 -21.49
CA LYS A 3 0.62 56.07 -20.02
C LYS A 3 -0.74 55.54 -19.52
N ILE A 4 -1.74 55.38 -20.39
CA ILE A 4 -3.07 54.86 -19.99
C ILE A 4 -3.12 53.32 -20.11
N SER A 5 -2.46 52.73 -21.12
CA SER A 5 -2.45 51.27 -21.33
C SER A 5 -1.75 50.46 -20.23
N ARG A 6 -0.80 51.04 -19.47
CA ARG A 6 -0.17 50.36 -18.33
C ARG A 6 -1.01 50.36 -17.05
N VAL A 7 -1.91 51.34 -16.90
CA VAL A 7 -2.85 51.37 -15.76
C VAL A 7 -4.02 50.42 -16.01
N LEU A 8 -4.48 50.29 -17.27
CA LEU A 8 -5.55 49.36 -17.61
C LEU A 8 -5.15 47.88 -17.42
N VAL A 9 -3.91 47.51 -17.76
CA VAL A 9 -3.42 46.13 -17.56
C VAL A 9 -3.22 45.81 -16.08
N ILE A 10 -2.77 46.77 -15.26
CA ILE A 10 -2.67 46.60 -13.82
C ILE A 10 -4.06 46.50 -13.17
N LEU A 11 -5.04 47.30 -13.62
CA LEU A 11 -6.42 47.20 -13.13
C LEU A 11 -7.07 45.86 -13.50
N LEU A 12 -6.89 45.37 -14.73
CA LEU A 12 -7.39 44.06 -15.17
C LEU A 12 -6.73 42.90 -14.40
N SER A 13 -5.43 42.94 -14.12
CA SER A 13 -4.78 41.90 -13.31
C SER A 13 -5.16 41.99 -11.83
N THR A 14 -5.37 43.18 -11.26
CA THR A 14 -5.95 43.30 -9.91
C THR A 14 -7.42 42.89 -9.85
N SER A 15 -8.22 43.07 -10.91
CA SER A 15 -9.59 42.55 -10.94
C SER A 15 -9.63 41.04 -11.06
N ILE A 16 -8.75 40.42 -11.87
CA ILE A 16 -8.66 38.96 -11.97
C ILE A 16 -8.13 38.37 -10.65
N LEU A 17 -7.09 38.96 -10.04
CA LEU A 17 -6.61 38.50 -8.74
C LEU A 17 -7.61 38.78 -7.61
N LEU A 18 -8.39 39.87 -7.64
CA LEU A 18 -9.44 40.11 -6.65
C LEU A 18 -10.65 39.19 -6.88
N SER A 19 -10.99 38.82 -8.12
CA SER A 19 -11.98 37.77 -8.40
C SER A 19 -11.51 36.40 -7.95
N ILE A 20 -10.21 36.08 -8.10
CA ILE A 20 -9.63 34.84 -7.56
C ILE A 20 -9.59 34.89 -6.03
N PHE A 21 -9.23 36.01 -5.41
CA PHE A 21 -9.13 36.13 -3.95
C PHE A 21 -10.49 36.28 -3.26
N ILE A 22 -11.51 36.84 -3.94
CA ILE A 22 -12.91 36.77 -3.50
C ILE A 22 -13.40 35.33 -3.66
N ASN A 23 -13.18 34.66 -4.81
CA ASN A 23 -13.46 33.22 -4.95
C ASN A 23 -12.63 32.33 -4.01
N TRP A 24 -11.58 32.82 -3.33
CA TRP A 24 -10.78 32.04 -2.37
C TRP A 24 -11.14 32.35 -0.92
N ILE A 25 -11.66 33.56 -0.64
CA ILE A 25 -12.20 33.93 0.68
C ILE A 25 -13.68 33.51 0.81
N GLU A 26 -14.46 33.49 -0.27
CA GLU A 26 -15.81 32.89 -0.33
C GLU A 26 -15.77 31.34 -0.44
N VAL A 27 -14.60 30.74 -0.65
CA VAL A 27 -14.40 29.27 -0.61
C VAL A 27 -13.60 28.81 0.63
N GLY A 28 -12.91 29.74 1.31
CA GLY A 28 -12.10 29.47 2.50
C GLY A 28 -12.78 29.77 3.85
N ALA A 29 -13.98 30.35 3.84
CA ALA A 29 -14.78 30.60 5.04
C ALA A 29 -16.27 30.43 4.72
N GLU A 30 -16.96 29.60 5.50
CA GLU A 30 -18.37 29.22 5.29
C GLU A 30 -18.69 28.53 3.96
N VAL A 31 -17.88 27.52 3.63
CA VAL A 31 -18.46 26.25 3.17
C VAL A 31 -18.76 25.43 4.44
N ASN A 32 -19.78 25.70 5.26
CA ASN A 32 -21.21 25.65 4.87
C ASN A 32 -21.45 25.08 3.47
N ILE A 33 -20.93 23.87 3.28
CA ILE A 33 -21.72 22.84 2.60
C ILE A 33 -23.09 22.95 3.25
N ASN A 34 -24.15 23.16 2.47
CA ASN A 34 -25.48 22.94 3.02
C ASN A 34 -25.45 21.53 3.60
N ARG A 35 -25.50 21.41 4.93
CA ARG A 35 -25.89 20.18 5.63
C ARG A 35 -27.39 19.97 5.39
N GLU A 36 -27.75 19.90 4.11
CA GLU A 36 -28.73 18.93 3.65
C GLU A 36 -28.20 17.59 4.16
N GLU A 37 -29.02 16.95 4.98
CA GLU A 37 -28.78 15.64 5.56
C GLU A 37 -28.17 14.71 4.50
N PHE A 38 -27.11 13.96 4.85
CA PHE A 38 -26.48 12.98 3.95
C PHE A 38 -27.41 11.77 3.71
N VAL A 39 -28.52 12.02 3.01
CA VAL A 39 -29.60 11.07 2.70
C VAL A 39 -29.17 10.24 1.49
N LEU A 40 -28.32 9.23 1.74
CA LEU A 40 -27.78 8.32 0.72
C LEU A 40 -28.88 7.38 0.19
N ASP A 41 -29.67 7.86 -0.78
CA ASP A 41 -30.98 7.32 -1.21
C ASP A 41 -31.90 6.91 -0.04
N GLY A 42 -31.96 7.72 1.03
CA GLY A 42 -32.79 7.43 2.22
C GLY A 42 -32.07 6.74 3.38
N LEU A 43 -30.77 6.44 3.27
CA LEU A 43 -29.95 6.04 4.43
C LEU A 43 -29.46 7.30 5.15
N MET A 44 -29.71 7.36 6.46
CA MET A 44 -29.09 8.33 7.38
C MET A 44 -28.00 7.62 8.18
N LEU A 45 -26.80 8.21 8.23
CA LEU A 45 -25.70 7.75 9.08
C LEU A 45 -25.62 8.61 10.33
N GLU A 46 -25.38 7.99 11.49
CA GLU A 46 -25.15 8.69 12.76
C GLU A 46 -23.76 9.35 12.82
N ASP A 47 -22.77 8.77 12.13
CA ASP A 47 -21.42 9.31 11.96
C ASP A 47 -21.19 9.67 10.48
N GLU A 48 -21.30 10.97 10.17
CA GLU A 48 -21.13 11.53 8.82
C GLU A 48 -19.69 11.36 8.29
N ASP A 49 -18.68 11.24 9.15
CA ASP A 49 -17.26 11.15 8.78
C ASP A 49 -16.80 9.70 8.54
N SER A 50 -17.61 8.70 8.93
CA SER A 50 -17.26 7.27 8.86
C SER A 50 -16.85 6.80 7.46
N ILE A 51 -17.55 7.26 6.42
CA ILE A 51 -17.20 6.96 5.02
C ILE A 51 -15.86 7.61 4.64
N PHE A 52 -15.64 8.88 5.01
CA PHE A 52 -14.42 9.59 4.66
C PHE A 52 -13.18 8.95 5.28
N ARG A 53 -13.26 8.49 6.54
CA ARG A 53 -12.18 7.73 7.17
C ARG A 53 -11.91 6.41 6.44
N ALA A 54 -12.96 5.67 6.10
CA ALA A 54 -12.85 4.41 5.34
C ALA A 54 -12.16 4.61 3.98
N GLU A 55 -12.51 5.65 3.23
CA GLU A 55 -11.92 5.96 1.94
C GLU A 55 -10.43 6.35 2.05
N ASN A 56 -10.06 7.19 3.01
CA ASN A 56 -8.66 7.55 3.26
C ASN A 56 -7.81 6.35 3.68
N TRP A 57 -8.37 5.43 4.49
CA TRP A 57 -7.66 4.20 4.85
C TRP A 57 -7.44 3.29 3.64
N VAL A 58 -8.46 3.06 2.81
CA VAL A 58 -8.30 2.27 1.56
C VAL A 58 -7.26 2.90 0.63
N LEU A 59 -7.19 4.24 0.54
CA LEU A 59 -6.14 4.93 -0.21
C LEU A 59 -4.73 4.65 0.36
N SER A 60 -4.54 4.65 1.69
CA SER A 60 -3.25 4.31 2.31
C SER A 60 -2.80 2.87 2.04
N MET A 61 -3.73 1.97 1.68
CA MET A 61 -3.42 0.59 1.31
C MET A 61 -2.82 0.45 -0.10
N LEU A 62 -2.82 1.52 -0.92
CA LEU A 62 -2.04 1.59 -2.16
C LEU A 62 -0.57 1.98 -1.93
N GLU A 63 -0.24 2.59 -0.79
CA GLU A 63 1.13 2.92 -0.41
C GLU A 63 1.84 1.71 0.21
N ALA A 64 3.17 1.70 0.13
CA ALA A 64 3.98 0.71 0.83
C ALA A 64 3.77 0.85 2.36
N PRO A 65 3.72 -0.25 3.13
CA PRO A 65 3.59 -0.16 4.57
C PRO A 65 4.86 0.45 5.16
N LYS A 66 4.71 1.48 6.00
CA LYS A 66 5.81 2.20 6.65
C LYS A 66 5.82 1.90 8.15
N SER A 67 7.00 1.59 8.69
CA SER A 67 7.21 1.45 10.13
C SER A 67 7.09 2.82 10.81
N GLN A 68 6.46 2.89 11.99
CA GLN A 68 6.41 4.13 12.77
C GLN A 68 7.74 4.34 13.48
N GLY A 69 8.60 5.18 12.89
CA GLY A 69 9.82 5.67 13.53
C GLY A 69 9.58 6.72 14.60
N ASP A 70 10.62 7.09 15.33
CA ASP A 70 10.55 8.06 16.44
C ASP A 70 10.67 9.54 15.99
N GLY A 71 10.64 9.76 14.68
CA GLY A 71 10.92 11.03 14.01
C GLY A 71 12.29 11.08 13.33
N SER A 72 13.19 10.14 13.67
CA SER A 72 14.49 9.97 13.00
C SER A 72 14.32 9.64 11.51
N THR A 73 15.28 10.07 10.69
CA THR A 73 15.20 9.97 9.23
C THR A 73 16.36 9.17 8.67
N ILE A 74 16.12 8.37 7.64
CA ILE A 74 17.15 7.74 6.81
C ILE A 74 16.75 7.86 5.34
N GLN A 75 17.71 8.15 4.46
CA GLN A 75 17.50 8.29 3.02
C GLN A 75 18.72 7.77 2.25
N ALA A 76 18.51 7.18 1.08
CA ALA A 76 19.58 6.93 0.10
C ALA A 76 19.96 8.23 -0.63
N VAL A 77 21.20 8.37 -1.12
CA VAL A 77 21.60 9.57 -1.89
C VAL A 77 20.95 9.63 -3.27
N GLU A 78 20.54 8.49 -3.81
CA GLU A 78 19.87 8.33 -5.10
C GLU A 78 18.88 7.15 -5.06
N GLU A 79 17.97 7.09 -6.03
CA GLU A 79 17.09 5.94 -6.23
C GLU A 79 17.88 4.80 -6.89
N TYR A 80 17.86 3.62 -6.26
CA TYR A 80 18.54 2.43 -6.75
C TYR A 80 17.53 1.44 -7.34
N ASP A 81 17.68 1.13 -8.64
CA ASP A 81 16.83 0.16 -9.34
C ASP A 81 16.71 -1.16 -8.58
N ARG A 82 15.54 -1.79 -8.68
CA ARG A 82 15.23 -3.11 -8.13
C ARG A 82 16.31 -4.17 -8.43
N ASP A 83 16.81 -4.20 -9.66
CA ASP A 83 17.82 -5.18 -10.09
C ASP A 83 19.27 -4.76 -9.75
N TYR A 84 19.48 -3.59 -9.14
CA TYR A 84 20.81 -3.13 -8.74
C TYR A 84 21.43 -4.05 -7.67
N VAL A 85 22.71 -4.38 -7.88
CA VAL A 85 23.57 -5.15 -6.97
C VAL A 85 24.91 -4.45 -6.90
N GLY A 86 25.28 -3.96 -5.73
CA GLY A 86 26.47 -3.13 -5.56
C GLY A 86 26.57 -2.49 -4.18
N GLU A 87 27.43 -1.47 -4.09
CA GLU A 87 27.53 -0.59 -2.93
C GLU A 87 26.50 0.54 -3.06
N VAL A 88 25.93 0.94 -1.93
CA VAL A 88 24.89 1.97 -1.81
C VAL A 88 25.27 2.90 -0.68
N GLU A 89 24.96 4.20 -0.81
CA GLU A 89 25.22 5.19 0.24
C GLU A 89 24.02 6.08 0.49
N GLY A 90 24.01 6.73 1.64
CA GLY A 90 22.90 7.58 2.07
C GLY A 90 23.22 8.45 3.27
N GLU A 91 22.21 9.18 3.70
CA GLU A 91 22.26 10.10 4.82
C GLU A 91 21.22 9.72 5.89
N TYR A 92 21.45 10.13 7.13
CA TYR A 92 20.50 9.91 8.23
C TYR A 92 20.55 11.04 9.27
N SER A 93 19.50 11.14 10.09
CA SER A 93 19.46 12.02 11.26
C SER A 93 18.68 11.36 12.40
N LEU A 94 19.18 11.53 13.63
CA LEU A 94 18.55 10.99 14.84
C LEU A 94 17.81 12.11 15.59
N THR A 95 16.60 11.83 16.06
CA THR A 95 15.77 12.81 16.78
C THR A 95 16.13 12.92 18.26
N LYS A 96 16.65 11.84 18.85
CA LYS A 96 17.12 11.74 20.23
C LYS A 96 18.66 11.73 20.27
N ASP A 97 19.23 12.18 21.37
CA ASP A 97 20.66 11.96 21.64
C ASP A 97 20.85 10.51 22.13
N HIS A 98 21.84 9.78 21.58
CA HIS A 98 22.18 8.40 21.95
C HIS A 98 23.61 8.32 22.52
N GLU A 99 23.89 7.32 23.39
CA GLU A 99 25.24 7.11 23.94
C GLU A 99 26.23 6.81 22.79
N ILE A 100 27.40 7.46 22.78
CA ILE A 100 28.42 7.25 21.75
C ILE A 100 29.59 6.44 22.31
N ILE A 101 29.93 5.35 21.64
CA ILE A 101 31.17 4.61 21.83
C ILE A 101 32.28 5.30 21.02
N TYR A 102 33.04 6.14 21.70
CA TYR A 102 34.19 6.82 21.13
C TYR A 102 35.41 5.90 21.07
N THR A 103 36.02 5.83 19.88
CA THR A 103 37.24 5.07 19.59
C THR A 103 38.53 5.87 19.77
N SER A 104 38.43 7.16 20.11
CA SER A 104 39.56 8.09 20.28
C SER A 104 39.78 8.49 21.75
N PRO A 105 41.03 8.62 22.23
CA PRO A 105 41.35 8.82 23.66
C PRO A 105 41.25 10.26 24.19
N ILE A 106 40.98 11.25 23.34
CA ILE A 106 40.78 12.67 23.73
C ILE A 106 39.29 13.04 23.68
N ASP A 107 38.87 13.97 24.53
CA ASP A 107 37.49 14.41 24.76
C ASP A 107 37.36 15.94 24.61
N VAL A 108 36.19 16.44 24.22
CA VAL A 108 35.79 17.86 24.21
C VAL A 108 34.53 18.01 25.07
N THR A 109 34.62 18.84 26.11
CA THR A 109 33.60 19.04 27.14
C THR A 109 32.97 20.43 27.12
N TYR A 110 33.44 21.34 26.26
CA TYR A 110 32.83 22.64 26.04
C TYR A 110 33.24 23.24 24.68
N PRO A 111 32.35 23.94 23.96
CA PRO A 111 30.91 23.95 24.15
C PRO A 111 30.32 22.58 23.79
N GLU A 112 29.18 22.26 24.41
CA GLU A 112 28.44 20.99 24.24
C GLU A 112 28.09 20.65 22.78
N LYS A 113 27.92 21.67 21.92
CA LYS A 113 27.81 21.54 20.46
C LYS A 113 28.65 22.65 19.80
N ILE A 114 29.45 22.32 18.78
CA ILE A 114 30.33 23.24 18.04
C ILE A 114 29.79 23.47 16.62
N PRO A 115 29.17 24.63 16.31
CA PRO A 115 28.80 24.99 14.95
C PRO A 115 30.00 25.14 13.99
N ASP A 116 29.79 24.93 12.68
CA ASP A 116 30.79 25.08 11.62
C ASP A 116 31.45 26.47 11.54
N ASN A 117 30.77 27.49 12.04
CA ASN A 117 31.25 28.87 12.13
C ASN A 117 31.77 29.26 13.53
N TYR A 118 31.86 28.31 14.47
CA TYR A 118 32.26 28.59 15.85
C TYR A 118 33.70 29.13 15.92
N ARG A 119 33.89 30.18 16.73
CA ARG A 119 35.16 30.90 16.96
C ARG A 119 35.26 31.38 18.40
N GLY A 120 35.23 30.44 19.35
CA GLY A 120 35.31 30.71 20.78
C GLY A 120 36.21 29.72 21.52
N VAL A 121 36.08 29.69 22.85
CA VAL A 121 36.85 28.80 23.73
C VAL A 121 36.27 27.39 23.70
N VAL A 122 37.11 26.41 23.37
CA VAL A 122 36.83 24.98 23.41
C VAL A 122 37.62 24.36 24.57
N LYS A 123 37.02 23.44 25.31
CA LYS A 123 37.65 22.71 26.43
C LYS A 123 37.45 21.22 26.26
N GLY A 124 38.29 20.43 26.93
CA GLY A 124 38.20 18.98 26.86
C GLY A 124 39.01 18.27 27.93
N ASN A 125 39.01 16.93 27.87
CA ASN A 125 39.73 16.06 28.80
C ASN A 125 40.43 14.91 28.04
N LEU A 126 41.19 14.07 28.75
CA LEU A 126 41.58 12.74 28.30
C LEU A 126 40.65 11.69 28.91
N ARG A 127 40.40 10.60 28.16
CA ARG A 127 39.46 9.54 28.58
C ARG A 127 40.10 8.45 29.44
N GLU A 128 41.43 8.36 29.44
CA GLU A 128 42.22 7.43 30.25
C GLU A 128 43.43 8.14 30.88
N GLU A 129 44.03 7.57 31.94
CA GLU A 129 45.28 8.07 32.53
C GLU A 129 46.49 7.70 31.64
N ILE A 130 46.73 8.50 30.60
CA ILE A 130 47.86 8.30 29.68
C ILE A 130 49.13 8.97 30.25
N ALA A 131 50.22 8.21 30.41
CA ALA A 131 51.46 8.74 31.01
C ALA A 131 52.29 9.61 30.04
N GLY A 132 52.23 10.95 30.17
CA GLY A 132 53.04 11.88 29.37
C GLY A 132 52.74 13.37 29.62
N ILE A 133 53.46 14.26 28.92
CA ILE A 133 53.17 15.71 28.90
C ILE A 133 52.58 16.07 27.56
N PHE A 134 51.28 16.33 27.51
CA PHE A 134 50.55 16.47 26.26
C PHE A 134 50.25 17.92 25.86
N PHE A 135 49.78 18.13 24.64
CA PHE A 135 49.17 19.38 24.17
C PHE A 135 48.05 19.13 23.17
N VAL A 136 47.28 20.15 22.74
CA VAL A 136 46.18 20.02 21.78
C VAL A 136 46.27 21.12 20.71
N LYS A 137 45.95 20.83 19.43
CA LYS A 137 45.74 21.83 18.35
C LYS A 137 44.33 21.71 17.77
N ALA A 138 43.86 22.76 17.10
CA ALA A 138 42.64 22.73 16.30
C ALA A 138 42.92 22.61 14.79
N TYR A 139 42.05 21.90 14.08
CA TYR A 139 42.00 21.73 12.63
C TYR A 139 40.58 22.06 12.14
N LEU A 140 40.47 22.65 10.94
CA LEU A 140 39.19 23.02 10.33
C LEU A 140 39.03 22.28 9.01
N LYS A 141 38.05 21.37 8.92
CA LYS A 141 37.71 20.58 7.73
C LYS A 141 36.64 21.30 6.91
N VAL A 142 36.99 21.65 5.66
CA VAL A 142 36.11 22.35 4.72
C VAL A 142 35.96 21.47 3.48
N GLY A 143 34.81 20.79 3.38
CA GLY A 143 34.60 19.73 2.39
C GLY A 143 35.59 18.57 2.59
N SER A 144 36.31 18.20 1.53
CA SER A 144 37.30 17.11 1.55
C SER A 144 38.69 17.52 2.07
N HIS A 145 38.92 18.78 2.40
CA HIS A 145 40.23 19.31 2.79
C HIS A 145 40.26 19.79 4.24
N GLU A 146 41.31 19.44 4.96
CA GLU A 146 41.51 19.81 6.36
C GLU A 146 42.69 20.77 6.52
N TYR A 147 42.51 21.81 7.32
CA TYR A 147 43.50 22.89 7.51
C TYR A 147 43.97 22.96 8.97
N ASP A 148 45.28 22.81 9.19
CA ASP A 148 45.93 23.05 10.49
C ASP A 148 45.80 24.53 10.90
N GLN A 149 45.22 24.80 12.07
CA GLN A 149 45.03 26.16 12.58
C GLN A 149 46.16 26.64 13.51
N SER A 150 47.28 25.92 13.62
CA SER A 150 48.47 26.31 14.42
C SER A 150 49.06 27.69 14.09
N GLN A 151 48.70 28.26 12.93
CA GLN A 151 49.10 29.62 12.53
C GLN A 151 48.26 30.73 13.19
N TYR A 152 47.09 30.39 13.75
CA TYR A 152 46.15 31.29 14.42
C TYR A 152 45.93 30.94 15.89
N VAL A 153 45.92 29.63 16.22
CA VAL A 153 45.67 29.07 17.54
C VAL A 153 46.95 28.42 18.05
N THR A 154 47.49 28.91 19.16
CA THR A 154 48.64 28.28 19.81
C THR A 154 48.23 26.93 20.39
N PRO A 155 49.00 25.84 20.17
CA PRO A 155 48.69 24.57 20.79
C PRO A 155 48.76 24.65 22.34
N VAL A 156 47.74 24.15 23.05
CA VAL A 156 47.65 24.26 24.52
C VAL A 156 48.13 22.99 25.21
N HIS A 157 48.82 23.08 26.34
CA HIS A 157 49.15 21.89 27.13
C HIS A 157 47.93 21.25 27.78
N VAL A 158 47.96 19.93 27.90
CA VAL A 158 47.03 19.18 28.74
C VAL A 158 47.55 19.17 30.17
N SER A 159 46.68 19.48 31.11
CA SER A 159 46.89 19.49 32.56
C SER A 159 47.13 18.08 33.12
N GLU A 160 47.65 18.01 34.35
CA GLU A 160 47.90 16.74 35.06
C GLU A 160 46.60 15.95 35.37
N ASP A 161 45.44 16.61 35.39
CA ASP A 161 44.11 16.00 35.53
C ASP A 161 43.48 15.59 34.18
N GLY A 162 44.24 15.69 33.09
CA GLY A 162 43.79 15.39 31.72
C GLY A 162 43.06 16.53 31.02
N SER A 163 42.81 17.68 31.67
CA SER A 163 42.03 18.79 31.10
C SER A 163 42.81 19.67 30.11
N TRP A 164 42.12 20.29 29.14
CA TRP A 164 42.72 21.21 28.16
C TRP A 164 41.75 22.30 27.67
N GLU A 165 42.27 23.43 27.16
CA GLU A 165 41.48 24.60 26.72
C GLU A 165 42.12 25.37 25.55
N LEU A 166 41.42 25.52 24.42
CA LEU A 166 41.87 26.25 23.22
C LEU A 166 40.92 27.40 22.87
N ASP A 167 41.45 28.58 22.52
CA ASP A 167 40.66 29.72 22.04
C ASP A 167 40.76 29.85 20.51
N LEU A 168 39.63 29.65 19.82
CA LEU A 168 39.51 29.71 18.37
C LEU A 168 39.15 31.09 17.82
N SER A 169 38.94 32.09 18.68
CA SER A 169 38.50 33.45 18.30
C SER A 169 39.46 34.17 17.34
N LEU A 170 40.71 33.73 17.24
CA LEU A 170 41.72 34.26 16.33
C LEU A 170 41.69 33.64 14.92
N VAL A 171 40.92 32.58 14.69
CA VAL A 171 40.81 31.92 13.38
C VAL A 171 39.83 32.70 12.49
N PRO A 172 40.25 33.18 11.30
CA PRO A 172 39.38 33.99 10.45
C PRO A 172 38.06 33.27 10.08
N GLU A 173 36.95 34.03 10.08
CA GLU A 173 35.62 33.60 9.62
C GLU A 173 35.54 33.43 8.09
N THR A 174 36.67 33.24 7.39
CA THR A 174 36.73 33.18 5.92
C THR A 174 36.28 31.84 5.35
N ARG A 175 36.03 30.84 6.21
CA ARG A 175 35.56 29.49 5.87
C ARG A 175 34.73 28.92 7.02
N GLU A 176 33.62 28.28 6.68
CA GLU A 176 32.81 27.45 7.58
C GLU A 176 33.23 25.98 7.37
N GLY A 177 33.22 25.18 8.43
CA GLY A 177 33.59 23.76 8.36
C GLY A 177 33.70 23.10 9.73
N VAL A 178 33.81 21.78 9.73
CA VAL A 178 33.82 20.95 10.94
C VAL A 178 35.17 21.10 11.67
N TRP A 179 35.11 21.24 12.99
CA TRP A 179 36.27 21.36 13.86
C TRP A 179 36.77 19.98 14.33
N HIS A 180 38.08 19.75 14.28
CA HIS A 180 38.74 18.60 14.91
C HIS A 180 39.85 19.10 15.88
N PHE A 181 40.08 18.43 17.02
CA PHE A 181 41.07 18.82 18.04
C PHE A 181 42.07 17.72 18.39
N ARG A 182 43.32 17.88 17.93
CA ARG A 182 44.35 16.86 18.07
C ARG A 182 45.25 17.00 19.28
N LEU A 183 45.31 15.97 20.13
CA LEU A 183 46.28 15.70 21.20
C LEU A 183 47.69 15.50 20.65
N TYR A 184 48.70 15.80 21.47
CA TYR A 184 50.09 15.95 21.10
C TYR A 184 51.01 15.71 22.33
N ARG A 185 52.33 15.46 22.21
CA ARG A 185 53.26 15.27 23.36
C ARG A 185 54.58 16.00 23.14
N ILE A 186 55.11 16.63 24.21
CA ILE A 186 56.19 17.66 24.11
C ILE A 186 57.58 17.10 23.80
N THR A 187 58.04 16.07 24.52
CA THR A 187 59.43 15.62 24.40
C THR A 187 59.58 14.65 23.23
N THR A 188 59.91 15.21 22.07
CA THR A 188 60.05 14.57 20.74
C THR A 188 58.75 13.95 20.20
N ASP A 189 57.91 14.85 19.71
CA ASP A 189 57.10 14.77 18.48
C ASP A 189 55.78 13.95 18.33
N ILE A 190 54.75 14.25 19.17
CA ILE A 190 53.31 14.51 18.77
C ILE A 190 52.25 13.42 18.29
N ILE A 191 50.94 13.43 18.71
CA ILE A 191 50.01 12.26 19.03
C ILE A 191 48.60 12.02 18.29
N TYR A 192 47.36 12.37 18.78
CA TYR A 192 45.96 11.82 18.43
C TYR A 192 44.85 12.92 18.21
N ASP A 193 43.52 12.70 18.01
CA ASP A 193 42.43 13.71 17.63
C ASP A 193 40.94 13.42 18.03
N THR A 194 40.11 14.39 18.50
CA THR A 194 38.61 14.26 18.75
C THR A 194 37.76 15.56 18.97
N VAL A 195 36.41 15.47 18.81
CA VAL A 195 35.31 16.32 19.39
C VAL A 195 34.20 15.42 19.99
N ILE A 196 33.51 15.83 21.08
CA ILE A 196 32.61 14.99 21.92
C ILE A 196 31.37 15.74 22.50
N GLY A 197 30.35 14.94 22.86
CA GLY A 197 29.39 15.09 23.98
C GLY A 197 28.67 13.75 24.25
N GLU A 198 27.82 13.53 25.26
CA GLU A 198 27.97 13.74 26.72
C GLU A 198 27.03 12.73 27.45
N GLY A 199 27.30 12.34 28.71
CA GLY A 199 26.33 11.68 29.61
C GLY A 199 26.62 10.22 30.06
N ARG A 200 26.38 9.90 31.35
CA ARG A 200 26.65 8.58 32.00
C ARG A 200 25.42 7.98 32.71
N TYR A 201 25.25 6.65 32.69
CA TYR A 201 25.43 5.72 33.84
C TYR A 201 24.66 4.37 33.75
N ALA A 202 25.42 3.28 33.98
CA ALA A 202 25.07 2.00 34.67
C ALA A 202 24.15 0.92 34.01
N ASP A 203 24.75 -0.28 33.95
CA ASP A 203 24.22 -1.65 34.05
C ASP A 203 23.16 -2.20 33.06
N GLU A 204 23.59 -3.19 32.26
CA GLU A 204 23.26 -4.60 32.54
C GLU A 204 24.46 -5.50 32.15
N ALA A 205 24.86 -6.41 33.04
CA ALA A 205 26.08 -7.20 32.86
C ALA A 205 25.81 -8.57 32.21
N THR A 206 26.40 -8.82 31.04
CA THR A 206 26.41 -10.14 30.37
C THR A 206 27.07 -11.19 31.28
N ILE A 207 26.30 -12.17 31.79
CA ILE A 207 26.77 -13.18 32.76
C ILE A 207 27.53 -14.35 32.09
N LEU A 208 27.19 -14.67 30.84
CA LEU A 208 27.79 -15.74 30.04
C LEU A 208 28.86 -15.20 29.08
N ASN A 209 29.90 -16.00 28.84
CA ASN A 209 30.87 -15.82 27.75
C ASN A 209 30.85 -17.04 26.81
N VAL A 210 31.23 -16.84 25.54
CA VAL A 210 31.47 -17.91 24.56
C VAL A 210 32.96 -17.90 24.20
N ASN A 211 33.59 -19.08 24.28
CA ASN A 211 35.04 -19.27 24.16
C ASN A 211 35.46 -20.15 22.97
N TYR A 212 34.52 -20.89 22.38
CA TYR A 212 34.75 -21.72 21.18
C TYR A 212 33.41 -21.93 20.45
N PRO A 213 33.37 -21.91 19.10
CA PRO A 213 34.43 -21.41 18.22
C PRO A 213 34.68 -19.91 18.45
N GLU A 214 35.76 -19.38 17.89
CA GLU A 214 36.17 -17.98 18.06
C GLU A 214 35.23 -16.99 17.36
N GLN A 215 34.59 -17.44 16.28
CA GLN A 215 33.51 -16.76 15.59
C GLN A 215 32.39 -17.78 15.35
N ILE A 216 31.15 -17.39 15.63
CA ILE A 216 29.96 -18.19 15.33
C ILE A 216 29.21 -17.48 14.20
N THR A 217 29.45 -17.92 12.97
CA THR A 217 28.69 -17.46 11.80
C THR A 217 27.22 -17.89 11.87
N ASP A 218 26.35 -17.19 11.17
CA ASP A 218 24.91 -17.48 11.08
C ASP A 218 24.58 -18.92 10.61
N ASP A 219 25.49 -19.54 9.86
CA ASP A 219 25.43 -20.91 9.35
C ASP A 219 26.23 -21.93 10.20
N TYR A 220 26.89 -21.50 11.29
CA TYR A 220 27.70 -22.40 12.12
C TYR A 220 26.87 -23.54 12.72
N ARG A 221 27.37 -24.77 12.64
CA ARG A 221 26.73 -26.03 13.11
C ARG A 221 27.74 -26.99 13.74
N GLY A 222 28.47 -26.51 14.74
CA GLY A 222 29.45 -27.31 15.49
C GLY A 222 29.27 -27.22 17.00
N ILE A 223 30.31 -27.62 17.72
CA ILE A 223 30.34 -27.58 19.19
C ILE A 223 30.67 -26.16 19.65
N VAL A 224 29.84 -25.62 20.54
CA VAL A 224 30.07 -24.34 21.22
C VAL A 224 30.46 -24.58 22.67
N ARG A 225 31.41 -23.82 23.20
CA ARG A 225 31.85 -23.85 24.61
C ARG A 225 31.94 -22.45 25.18
N GLY A 226 31.79 -22.33 26.49
CA GLY A 226 31.94 -21.05 27.18
C GLY A 226 32.12 -21.19 28.69
N ASP A 227 32.08 -20.05 29.37
CA ASP A 227 32.10 -19.96 30.84
C ASP A 227 31.14 -18.88 31.36
N THR A 228 31.07 -18.72 32.69
CA THR A 228 30.33 -17.65 33.39
C THR A 228 31.30 -16.66 34.03
N LYS A 229 30.94 -15.36 34.03
CA LYS A 229 31.76 -14.31 34.68
C LYS A 229 31.75 -14.35 36.21
N GLU A 230 30.82 -15.07 36.82
CA GLU A 230 30.66 -15.19 38.27
C GLU A 230 30.64 -16.67 38.71
N ASP A 231 31.08 -16.91 39.96
CA ASP A 231 31.00 -18.21 40.62
C ASP A 231 29.54 -18.52 41.02
N LEU A 232 28.78 -19.15 40.13
CA LEU A 232 27.37 -19.42 40.35
C LEU A 232 27.13 -20.71 41.17
N SER A 233 26.51 -20.58 42.35
CA SER A 233 26.10 -21.73 43.18
C SER A 233 24.63 -22.07 42.98
N GLY A 234 24.33 -23.11 42.19
CA GLY A 234 22.96 -23.56 41.89
C GLY A 234 22.94 -24.61 40.78
N ASN A 235 21.75 -25.10 40.41
CA ASN A 235 21.58 -25.95 39.23
C ASN A 235 21.23 -25.05 38.03
N TYR A 236 22.16 -24.92 37.09
CA TYR A 236 21.98 -24.08 35.91
C TYR A 236 22.25 -24.85 34.62
N GLU A 237 21.53 -24.47 33.57
CA GLU A 237 21.75 -24.96 32.21
C GLU A 237 21.89 -23.81 31.21
N VAL A 238 22.63 -24.05 30.14
CA VAL A 238 22.77 -23.12 29.02
C VAL A 238 21.96 -23.65 27.84
N ARG A 239 21.14 -22.78 27.24
CA ARG A 239 20.32 -23.09 26.05
C ARG A 239 20.76 -22.27 24.85
N ALA A 240 20.70 -22.88 23.66
CA ALA A 240 20.98 -22.20 22.39
C ALA A 240 19.71 -21.66 21.74
N PHE A 241 19.83 -20.46 21.19
CA PHE A 241 18.78 -19.78 20.44
C PHE A 241 19.36 -19.29 19.11
N LEU A 242 18.52 -19.26 18.07
CA LEU A 242 18.88 -18.82 16.73
C LEU A 242 18.00 -17.61 16.35
N LYS A 243 18.55 -16.39 16.28
CA LYS A 243 17.80 -15.19 15.85
C LYS A 243 17.82 -15.10 14.33
N VAL A 244 16.65 -15.18 13.69
CA VAL A 244 16.49 -15.00 12.24
C VAL A 244 15.57 -13.79 12.02
N GLY A 245 16.12 -12.69 11.50
CA GLY A 245 15.43 -11.40 11.55
C GLY A 245 15.13 -11.01 13.00
N ASN A 246 13.90 -10.59 13.29
CA ASN A 246 13.50 -10.21 14.64
C ASN A 246 13.07 -11.40 15.53
N THR A 247 13.03 -12.63 15.02
CA THR A 247 12.52 -13.79 15.77
C THR A 247 13.66 -14.63 16.36
N GLU A 248 13.73 -14.71 17.69
CA GLU A 248 14.59 -15.65 18.42
C GLU A 248 13.91 -17.04 18.51
N TYR A 249 14.51 -18.06 17.89
CA TYR A 249 14.01 -19.44 17.97
C TYR A 249 14.81 -20.24 19.01
N ASP A 250 14.16 -20.68 20.08
CA ASP A 250 14.71 -21.68 21.01
C ASP A 250 15.04 -22.98 20.24
N GLN A 251 16.27 -23.49 20.42
CA GLN A 251 16.71 -24.75 19.82
C GLN A 251 16.69 -25.94 20.78
N SER A 252 16.09 -25.84 21.98
CA SER A 252 16.03 -26.92 22.98
C SER A 252 15.41 -28.23 22.47
N ASP A 253 14.57 -28.20 21.43
CA ASP A 253 14.03 -29.39 20.75
C ASP A 253 15.07 -30.15 19.89
N ARG A 254 16.23 -29.53 19.61
CA ARG A 254 17.27 -30.01 18.68
C ARG A 254 18.67 -30.05 19.31
N VAL A 255 18.93 -29.14 20.24
CA VAL A 255 20.21 -28.96 20.95
C VAL A 255 19.94 -29.29 22.42
N SER A 256 20.55 -30.37 22.90
CA SER A 256 20.51 -30.72 24.33
C SER A 256 21.09 -29.57 25.16
N ALA A 257 20.39 -29.16 26.22
CA ALA A 257 20.88 -28.11 27.11
C ALA A 257 22.22 -28.48 27.75
N GLY A 258 23.12 -27.51 27.82
CA GLY A 258 24.48 -27.66 28.33
C GLY A 258 24.47 -27.54 29.84
N THR A 259 24.80 -28.61 30.56
CA THR A 259 24.91 -28.55 32.02
C THR A 259 26.10 -27.68 32.41
N LEU A 260 25.87 -26.64 33.23
CA LEU A 260 26.96 -25.84 33.78
C LEU A 260 27.76 -26.69 34.78
N SER A 261 29.07 -26.75 34.60
CA SER A 261 29.98 -27.46 35.51
C SER A 261 30.21 -26.69 36.82
N GLN A 262 30.83 -27.35 37.81
CA GLN A 262 31.22 -26.70 39.07
C GLN A 262 32.37 -25.69 38.92
N ASP A 263 33.04 -25.64 37.77
CA ASP A 263 34.06 -24.63 37.44
C ASP A 263 33.54 -23.54 36.47
N GLY A 264 32.21 -23.45 36.32
CA GLY A 264 31.54 -22.39 35.55
C GLY A 264 31.60 -22.58 34.03
N THR A 265 32.09 -23.72 33.53
CA THR A 265 32.19 -24.01 32.10
C THR A 265 30.98 -24.76 31.55
N TRP A 266 30.71 -24.61 30.25
CA TRP A 266 29.58 -25.26 29.56
C TRP A 266 29.91 -25.61 28.11
N GLU A 267 29.19 -26.60 27.57
CA GLU A 267 29.32 -27.08 26.18
C GLU A 267 27.94 -27.37 25.58
N LEU A 268 27.76 -27.07 24.29
CA LEU A 268 26.57 -27.32 23.47
C LEU A 268 26.97 -27.86 22.08
N ASP A 269 26.17 -28.75 21.49
CA ASP A 269 26.38 -29.25 20.12
C ASP A 269 25.25 -28.79 19.20
N LEU A 270 25.57 -27.88 18.28
CA LEU A 270 24.62 -27.26 17.35
C LEU A 270 24.43 -28.05 16.05
N SER A 271 25.18 -29.14 15.84
CA SER A 271 25.19 -29.92 14.59
C SER A 271 23.83 -30.53 14.22
N ASN A 272 22.91 -30.68 15.18
CA ASN A 272 21.56 -31.19 14.96
C ASN A 272 20.56 -30.13 14.43
N VAL A 273 20.96 -28.86 14.30
CA VAL A 273 20.10 -27.78 13.76
C VAL A 273 20.26 -27.69 12.24
N PRO A 274 19.19 -27.84 11.43
CA PRO A 274 19.29 -27.83 9.98
C PRO A 274 19.93 -26.57 9.37
N GLU A 275 20.64 -26.74 8.26
CA GLU A 275 21.23 -25.67 7.44
C GLU A 275 20.19 -24.78 6.73
N THR A 276 18.90 -25.12 6.76
CA THR A 276 17.83 -24.37 6.09
C THR A 276 17.37 -23.11 6.85
N ARG A 277 18.11 -22.70 7.89
CA ARG A 277 17.86 -21.50 8.71
C ARG A 277 19.19 -20.88 9.11
N ASN A 278 19.63 -19.85 8.41
CA ASN A 278 20.79 -19.07 8.84
C ASN A 278 20.31 -17.90 9.71
N GLY A 279 21.05 -17.61 10.79
CA GLY A 279 20.78 -16.48 11.66
C GLY A 279 21.66 -16.51 12.91
N SER A 280 21.72 -15.39 13.61
CA SER A 280 22.74 -15.16 14.62
C SER A 280 22.47 -15.92 15.91
N TRP A 281 23.49 -16.62 16.41
CA TRP A 281 23.38 -17.46 17.59
C TRP A 281 23.42 -16.66 18.88
N ARG A 282 22.56 -17.05 19.82
CA ARG A 282 22.45 -16.46 21.16
C ARG A 282 22.41 -17.58 22.20
N PHE A 283 22.99 -17.34 23.39
CA PHE A 283 23.07 -18.33 24.46
C PHE A 283 22.47 -17.76 25.75
N GLY A 284 21.58 -18.50 26.40
CA GLY A 284 20.88 -18.07 27.61
C GLY A 284 21.15 -18.98 28.80
N LEU A 285 21.38 -18.40 29.97
CA LEU A 285 21.53 -19.13 31.23
C LEU A 285 20.16 -19.27 31.92
N TYR A 286 19.81 -20.48 32.33
CA TYR A 286 18.55 -20.80 33.01
C TYR A 286 18.80 -21.44 34.36
N ASP A 287 18.07 -20.98 35.37
CA ASP A 287 17.93 -21.66 36.66
C ASP A 287 16.94 -22.82 36.48
N THR A 288 17.40 -24.06 36.70
CA THR A 288 16.55 -25.25 36.51
C THR A 288 15.60 -25.51 37.68
N ASP A 289 15.84 -24.90 38.85
CA ASP A 289 14.96 -24.99 40.02
C ASP A 289 13.87 -23.90 39.99
N ALA A 290 14.09 -22.80 39.25
CA ALA A 290 13.16 -21.67 39.11
C ALA A 290 12.55 -21.47 37.69
N GLU A 291 12.92 -22.28 36.70
CA GLU A 291 12.52 -22.19 35.28
C GLU A 291 12.69 -20.77 34.65
N THR A 292 13.64 -19.96 35.15
CA THR A 292 13.77 -18.54 34.80
C THR A 292 15.11 -18.26 34.10
N LYS A 293 15.08 -17.46 33.01
CA LYS A 293 16.28 -16.98 32.29
C LYS A 293 16.97 -15.91 33.15
N LEU A 294 18.24 -16.12 33.51
CA LEU A 294 19.02 -15.22 34.37
C LEU A 294 19.93 -14.26 33.59
N GLY A 295 20.25 -14.57 32.34
CA GLY A 295 21.08 -13.73 31.48
C GLY A 295 21.27 -14.31 30.08
N ALA A 296 21.82 -13.51 29.18
CA ALA A 296 22.14 -13.89 27.81
C ALA A 296 23.59 -13.51 27.46
N SER A 297 24.17 -14.19 26.47
CA SER A 297 25.40 -13.82 25.77
C SER A 297 25.13 -13.66 24.28
N TRP A 298 25.73 -12.62 23.71
CA TRP A 298 25.86 -12.41 22.28
C TRP A 298 27.02 -13.27 21.76
N ALA A 299 26.85 -13.89 20.59
CA ALA A 299 28.01 -14.24 19.77
C ALA A 299 28.62 -12.91 19.30
N LEU A 300 29.70 -12.50 19.95
CA LEU A 300 30.40 -11.25 19.60
C LEU A 300 31.12 -11.46 18.28
N ASP A 301 30.82 -10.60 17.29
CA ASP A 301 31.76 -10.32 16.20
C ASP A 301 33.00 -9.64 16.79
N TYR A 302 33.91 -10.48 17.29
CA TYR A 302 35.26 -10.08 17.63
C TYR A 302 36.02 -9.77 16.34
N THR A 303 35.75 -8.59 15.78
CA THR A 303 36.74 -7.89 14.96
C THR A 303 38.00 -7.76 15.80
N ILE A 304 39.01 -8.57 15.50
CA ILE A 304 40.27 -8.56 16.25
C ILE A 304 40.90 -7.17 16.04
N PRO A 305 40.98 -6.31 17.06
CA PRO A 305 41.44 -4.95 16.87
C PRO A 305 42.97 -4.98 16.73
N VAL A 306 43.47 -4.46 15.61
CA VAL A 306 44.89 -4.19 15.42
C VAL A 306 45.26 -3.01 16.33
N THR A 307 46.09 -3.23 17.35
CA THR A 307 46.67 -2.14 18.15
C THR A 307 48.01 -1.73 17.56
N ILE A 308 48.40 -0.46 17.70
CA ILE A 308 49.78 -0.02 17.46
C ILE A 308 50.44 0.23 18.81
N ASP A 309 51.47 -0.56 19.10
CA ASP A 309 52.26 -0.47 20.33
C ASP A 309 53.51 0.41 20.14
N SER A 310 54.03 0.49 18.90
CA SER A 310 55.14 1.36 18.54
C SER A 310 55.12 1.73 17.05
N PRO A 311 55.61 2.91 16.65
CA PRO A 311 55.67 4.08 17.50
C PRO A 311 54.27 4.41 18.01
N ILE A 312 54.19 4.89 19.24
CA ILE A 312 52.94 5.34 19.90
C ILE A 312 52.34 6.59 19.18
N ILE A 313 53.01 7.05 18.12
CA ILE A 313 52.82 8.27 17.34
C ILE A 313 52.85 7.89 15.86
N PHE A 314 51.77 8.14 15.12
CA PHE A 314 51.61 7.60 13.76
C PHE A 314 51.24 8.64 12.68
N PRO A 315 52.09 9.66 12.41
CA PRO A 315 51.77 10.74 11.48
C PRO A 315 51.64 10.27 10.03
N ASN A 316 50.86 10.99 9.23
CA ASN A 316 50.63 10.73 7.80
C ASN A 316 51.90 10.66 6.91
N GLN A 317 53.03 11.14 7.43
CA GLN A 317 54.37 11.08 6.82
C GLN A 317 55.33 10.09 7.51
N TYR A 318 54.85 9.26 8.44
CA TYR A 318 55.70 8.27 9.14
C TYR A 318 56.27 7.23 8.17
N ARG A 319 57.56 6.90 8.32
CA ARG A 319 58.34 5.98 7.45
C ARG A 319 59.37 5.17 8.25
N GLY A 320 58.90 4.40 9.21
CA GLY A 320 59.73 3.49 10.00
C GLY A 320 59.00 2.21 10.36
N ILE A 321 59.55 1.48 11.34
CA ILE A 321 58.96 0.24 11.84
C ILE A 321 57.76 0.55 12.72
N VAL A 322 56.63 -0.06 12.41
CA VAL A 322 55.43 -0.15 13.25
C VAL A 322 55.42 -1.52 13.90
N THR A 323 55.14 -1.58 15.19
CA THR A 323 54.85 -2.81 15.91
C THR A 323 53.50 -2.68 16.60
N GLY A 324 52.85 -3.80 16.84
CA GLY A 324 51.58 -3.82 17.53
C GLY A 324 51.24 -5.20 18.05
N THR A 325 50.07 -5.29 18.65
CA THR A 325 49.49 -6.53 19.15
C THR A 325 48.10 -6.75 18.56
N ILE A 326 47.62 -7.97 18.70
CA ILE A 326 46.22 -8.33 18.62
C ILE A 326 45.82 -9.08 19.89
N LYS A 327 44.56 -8.95 20.32
CA LYS A 327 44.04 -9.80 21.41
C LYS A 327 43.87 -11.23 20.86
N THR A 328 44.41 -12.21 21.58
CA THR A 328 44.61 -13.58 21.08
C THR A 328 43.39 -14.48 21.22
N GLN A 329 42.99 -15.11 20.11
CA GLN A 329 42.56 -16.52 20.00
C GLN A 329 43.09 -17.07 18.64
N PRO A 330 43.34 -18.39 18.46
CA PRO A 330 43.91 -18.90 17.20
C PRO A 330 43.29 -20.20 16.60
N GLU A 331 42.79 -20.11 15.37
CA GLU A 331 43.01 -21.16 14.36
C GLU A 331 43.25 -20.55 12.95
N GLY A 332 44.50 -20.19 12.65
CA GLY A 332 44.88 -19.60 11.36
C GLY A 332 46.29 -19.02 11.34
N LYS A 333 46.73 -18.56 10.16
CA LYS A 333 47.86 -17.62 10.03
C LYS A 333 47.30 -16.26 9.64
N TYR A 334 47.85 -15.20 10.23
CA TYR A 334 47.37 -13.84 10.02
C TYR A 334 48.52 -12.92 9.60
N ALA A 335 48.19 -11.85 8.88
CA ALA A 335 49.12 -10.79 8.54
C ALA A 335 48.50 -9.40 8.65
N VAL A 336 49.25 -8.42 9.13
CA VAL A 336 48.84 -7.00 9.15
C VAL A 336 49.33 -6.31 7.88
N LYS A 337 48.41 -5.65 7.17
CA LYS A 337 48.67 -4.83 5.97
C LYS A 337 48.51 -3.34 6.29
N ALA A 338 49.25 -2.49 5.58
CA ALA A 338 49.27 -1.03 5.78
C ALA A 338 48.76 -0.27 4.54
N PHE A 339 47.93 0.74 4.78
CA PHE A 339 47.24 1.54 3.77
C PHE A 339 47.42 3.04 4.04
N LEU A 340 47.42 3.85 2.99
CA LEU A 340 47.38 5.31 3.08
C LEU A 340 46.02 5.82 2.61
N LYS A 341 45.22 6.39 3.52
CA LYS A 341 43.94 7.05 3.27
C LYS A 341 44.16 8.50 2.85
N VAL A 342 43.72 8.89 1.66
CA VAL A 342 43.79 10.26 1.14
C VAL A 342 42.39 10.69 0.72
N GLY A 343 41.79 11.60 1.50
CA GLY A 343 40.35 11.85 1.39
C GLY A 343 39.57 10.60 1.84
N SER A 344 38.67 10.11 0.99
CA SER A 344 37.93 8.85 1.20
C SER A 344 38.61 7.61 0.62
N THR A 345 39.68 7.74 -0.18
CA THR A 345 40.30 6.61 -0.88
C THR A 345 41.48 6.04 -0.11
N GLU A 346 41.50 4.72 0.07
CA GLU A 346 42.59 3.99 0.74
C GLU A 346 43.50 3.30 -0.29
N TYR A 347 44.81 3.55 -0.19
CA TYR A 347 45.82 3.01 -1.09
C TYR A 347 46.64 1.94 -0.38
N ASP A 348 46.53 0.69 -0.83
CA ASP A 348 47.36 -0.44 -0.37
C ASP A 348 48.86 -0.15 -0.57
N GLN A 349 49.66 -0.32 0.49
CA GLN A 349 51.11 -0.17 0.46
C GLN A 349 51.88 -1.50 0.49
N SER A 350 51.19 -2.65 0.44
CA SER A 350 51.77 -4.01 0.56
C SER A 350 52.89 -4.34 -0.45
N LYS A 351 52.99 -3.58 -1.55
CA LYS A 351 54.09 -3.68 -2.54
C LYS A 351 55.40 -3.01 -2.12
N LEU A 352 55.38 -2.15 -1.10
CA LEU A 352 56.50 -1.32 -0.64
C LEU A 352 56.79 -1.49 0.85
N ALA A 353 55.76 -1.80 1.65
CA ALA A 353 55.89 -2.32 3.01
C ALA A 353 55.35 -3.75 3.02
N ILE A 354 56.19 -4.74 3.31
CA ILE A 354 55.80 -6.15 3.26
C ILE A 354 54.83 -6.45 4.42
N PRO A 355 53.65 -7.05 4.17
CA PRO A 355 52.72 -7.44 5.24
C PRO A 355 53.41 -8.25 6.34
N SER A 356 53.16 -7.89 7.61
CA SER A 356 53.76 -8.59 8.75
C SER A 356 52.90 -9.78 9.12
N GLU A 357 53.41 -11.00 8.98
CA GLU A 357 52.82 -12.16 9.65
C GLU A 357 52.78 -11.91 11.17
N VAL A 358 51.70 -12.32 11.83
CA VAL A 358 51.49 -12.17 13.28
C VAL A 358 52.13 -13.35 14.01
N GLY A 359 52.85 -13.08 15.10
CA GLY A 359 53.49 -14.10 15.94
C GLY A 359 52.51 -14.88 16.82
N GLU A 360 52.97 -16.02 17.34
CA GLU A 360 52.19 -16.89 18.25
C GLU A 360 51.77 -16.19 19.56
N ASP A 361 52.43 -15.08 19.92
CA ASP A 361 52.12 -14.21 21.07
C ASP A 361 51.19 -13.03 20.72
N GLY A 362 50.66 -12.98 19.50
CA GLY A 362 49.82 -11.90 18.99
C GLY A 362 50.58 -10.65 18.57
N THR A 363 51.91 -10.63 18.59
CA THR A 363 52.71 -9.46 18.18
C THR A 363 52.94 -9.40 16.67
N TRP A 364 53.09 -8.20 16.12
CA TRP A 364 53.41 -7.98 14.70
C TRP A 364 54.34 -6.78 14.50
N SER A 365 55.03 -6.71 13.35
CA SER A 365 56.02 -5.67 13.03
C SER A 365 56.19 -5.43 11.52
N ILE A 366 55.71 -4.29 11.00
CA ILE A 366 55.84 -3.90 9.58
C ILE A 366 56.78 -2.70 9.41
N ASP A 367 57.65 -2.72 8.39
CA ASP A 367 58.56 -1.61 8.07
C ASP A 367 58.02 -0.76 6.92
N LEU A 368 57.70 0.51 7.21
CA LEU A 368 57.18 1.47 6.24
C LEU A 368 58.26 2.33 5.57
N SER A 369 59.54 2.14 5.92
CA SER A 369 60.66 2.95 5.39
C SER A 369 60.86 2.82 3.87
N GLY A 370 60.33 1.76 3.24
CA GLY A 370 60.34 1.58 1.79
C GLY A 370 59.35 2.48 1.01
N ILE A 371 58.48 3.23 1.70
CA ILE A 371 57.42 4.02 1.07
C ILE A 371 57.88 5.47 0.86
N PRO A 372 57.79 6.06 -0.34
CA PRO A 372 58.29 7.41 -0.58
C PRO A 372 57.61 8.49 0.27
N ASP A 373 58.39 9.47 0.74
CA ASP A 373 57.92 10.66 1.48
C ASP A 373 56.90 11.51 0.69
N SER A 374 56.87 11.38 -0.63
CA SER A 374 55.90 12.07 -1.51
C SER A 374 54.48 11.51 -1.42
N ARG A 375 54.24 10.40 -0.72
CA ARG A 375 52.90 9.84 -0.48
C ARG A 375 52.35 10.29 0.88
N VAL A 376 51.60 11.37 0.93
CA VAL A 376 51.01 11.88 2.19
C VAL A 376 49.57 11.38 2.31
N GLY A 377 49.24 10.68 3.40
CA GLY A 377 47.90 10.16 3.69
C GLY A 377 47.81 9.64 5.13
N ASN A 378 46.62 9.58 5.70
CA ASN A 378 46.42 9.01 7.03
C ASN A 378 46.65 7.51 6.97
N TRP A 379 47.38 6.95 7.93
CA TRP A 379 47.65 5.53 7.95
C TRP A 379 46.45 4.75 8.46
N VAL A 380 46.18 3.62 7.81
CA VAL A 380 45.18 2.64 8.21
C VAL A 380 45.83 1.26 8.19
N PHE A 381 45.54 0.46 9.21
CA PHE A 381 46.02 -0.92 9.33
C PHE A 381 44.84 -1.88 9.43
N TYR A 382 44.97 -3.01 8.73
CA TYR A 382 43.97 -4.07 8.72
C TYR A 382 44.62 -5.42 8.96
N LEU A 383 43.90 -6.30 9.66
CA LEU A 383 44.25 -7.70 9.84
C LEU A 383 43.70 -8.54 8.69
N TYR A 384 44.54 -9.39 8.13
CA TYR A 384 44.21 -10.32 7.05
C TYR A 384 44.48 -11.77 7.46
N GLN A 385 43.64 -12.69 7.01
CA GLN A 385 43.91 -14.13 7.03
C GLN A 385 44.79 -14.51 5.84
N ILE A 386 45.73 -15.44 6.05
CA ILE A 386 46.61 -15.97 5.01
C ILE A 386 46.63 -17.51 5.04
N PRO A 387 46.65 -18.18 3.87
CA PRO A 387 46.93 -17.66 2.53
C PRO A 387 45.76 -17.02 1.76
N GLU A 388 44.56 -16.95 2.32
CA GLU A 388 43.33 -16.54 1.61
C GLU A 388 43.30 -15.05 1.21
N GLU A 389 44.09 -14.21 1.88
CA GLU A 389 44.11 -12.74 1.72
C GLU A 389 42.75 -12.04 1.99
N GLU A 390 41.94 -12.64 2.86
CA GLU A 390 40.68 -12.07 3.35
C GLU A 390 40.90 -11.11 4.52
N GLN A 391 40.19 -9.97 4.55
CA GLN A 391 40.26 -8.99 5.64
C GLN A 391 39.27 -9.38 6.75
N ILE A 392 39.75 -9.45 7.99
CA ILE A 392 39.02 -10.04 9.13
C ILE A 392 38.99 -9.14 10.39
N GLY A 393 39.57 -7.93 10.33
CA GLY A 393 39.66 -7.00 11.46
C GLY A 393 39.28 -5.57 11.09
N ALA A 394 38.81 -4.82 12.09
CA ALA A 394 38.53 -3.39 11.97
C ALA A 394 39.81 -2.57 11.79
N SER A 395 39.68 -1.40 11.16
CA SER A 395 40.78 -0.45 10.98
C SER A 395 41.31 0.09 12.30
N TRP A 396 42.61 0.38 12.34
CA TRP A 396 43.19 1.32 13.29
C TRP A 396 43.48 2.67 12.62
N PRO A 397 43.05 3.82 13.20
CA PRO A 397 42.08 3.94 14.29
C PRO A 397 40.66 3.59 13.80
N GLY A 398 39.84 3.00 14.67
CA GLY A 398 38.45 2.67 14.35
C GLY A 398 37.54 3.90 14.36
N GLU A 399 36.39 3.81 13.69
CA GLU A 399 35.38 4.89 13.65
C GLU A 399 34.45 4.83 14.88
N SER A 400 34.07 5.98 15.42
CA SER A 400 33.18 6.08 16.59
C SER A 400 31.72 5.88 16.17
N TYR A 401 30.90 5.28 17.03
CA TYR A 401 29.53 4.86 16.69
C TYR A 401 28.56 5.04 17.85
N TYR A 402 27.27 5.15 17.55
CA TYR A 402 26.22 5.13 18.56
C TYR A 402 26.06 3.72 19.12
N LYS A 403 26.07 3.63 20.45
CA LYS A 403 25.84 2.41 21.20
C LYS A 403 24.40 1.94 20.97
N ASP A 404 24.22 0.62 20.95
CA ASP A 404 22.93 -0.06 20.84
C ASP A 404 22.15 0.26 19.53
N LEU A 405 22.72 1.00 18.57
CA LEU A 405 22.12 1.27 17.26
C LEU A 405 22.75 0.44 16.13
N GLU A 406 21.89 -0.20 15.34
CA GLU A 406 22.25 -0.98 14.15
C GLU A 406 21.64 -0.36 12.90
N PHE A 407 22.44 -0.21 11.84
CA PHE A 407 21.98 0.03 10.48
C PHE A 407 21.68 -1.32 9.81
N GLN A 408 20.57 -1.42 9.08
CA GLN A 408 20.20 -2.62 8.31
C GLN A 408 19.98 -2.29 6.83
N SER A 409 20.61 -3.05 5.95
CA SER A 409 20.35 -3.08 4.50
C SER A 409 19.51 -4.31 4.16
N ILE A 410 18.33 -4.10 3.59
CA ILE A 410 17.32 -5.12 3.32
C ILE A 410 16.93 -5.07 1.84
N ALA A 411 16.87 -6.23 1.19
CA ALA A 411 16.23 -6.38 -0.12
C ALA A 411 14.85 -7.00 0.06
N VAL A 412 13.81 -6.35 -0.44
CA VAL A 412 12.44 -6.85 -0.33
C VAL A 412 12.01 -7.46 -1.66
N THR A 413 11.56 -8.71 -1.64
CA THR A 413 11.00 -9.39 -2.83
C THR A 413 9.59 -9.88 -2.52
N SER A 414 9.42 -11.15 -2.13
CA SER A 414 8.19 -11.66 -1.53
C SER A 414 8.20 -11.53 -0.01
N ALA A 415 9.34 -11.22 0.60
CA ALA A 415 9.56 -10.99 2.02
C ALA A 415 10.75 -10.06 2.19
N GLU A 416 11.04 -9.67 3.44
CA GLU A 416 12.24 -8.90 3.79
C GLU A 416 13.44 -9.85 3.90
N TYR A 417 14.50 -9.60 3.12
CA TYR A 417 15.77 -10.33 3.18
C TYR A 417 16.87 -9.39 3.68
N LEU A 418 17.31 -9.58 4.92
CA LEU A 418 18.45 -8.86 5.47
C LEU A 418 19.71 -9.21 4.67
N ILE A 419 20.37 -8.19 4.11
CA ILE A 419 21.54 -8.32 3.24
C ILE A 419 22.83 -8.03 4.00
N ALA A 420 22.80 -7.01 4.87
CA ALA A 420 23.91 -6.62 5.72
C ALA A 420 23.40 -5.84 6.93
N THR A 421 24.12 -5.95 8.04
CA THR A 421 24.02 -5.04 9.19
C THR A 421 25.35 -4.31 9.35
N ASP A 422 25.32 -3.13 9.97
CA ASP A 422 26.53 -2.40 10.39
C ASP A 422 26.19 -1.50 11.59
N LYS A 423 27.21 -0.93 12.23
CA LYS A 423 27.03 0.07 13.29
C LYS A 423 26.58 1.41 12.70
N VAL A 424 25.83 2.17 13.48
CA VAL A 424 25.51 3.56 13.13
C VAL A 424 26.69 4.46 13.55
N TYR A 425 27.63 4.69 12.63
CA TYR A 425 28.82 5.52 12.88
C TYR A 425 28.48 7.00 13.04
N VAL A 426 29.14 7.68 13.99
CA VAL A 426 28.88 9.09 14.33
C VAL A 426 29.15 9.98 13.12
N GLY A 427 28.08 10.58 12.62
CA GLY A 427 28.07 11.42 11.43
C GLY A 427 26.64 11.59 10.93
N ASP A 428 26.50 11.87 9.65
CA ASP A 428 25.25 12.06 8.92
C ASP A 428 25.09 11.06 7.76
N LYS A 429 26.01 10.08 7.62
CA LYS A 429 26.16 9.22 6.43
C LYS A 429 26.31 7.75 6.76
N TRP A 430 25.86 6.91 5.84
CA TRP A 430 26.00 5.45 5.87
C TRP A 430 26.38 4.90 4.49
N THR A 431 27.02 3.74 4.47
CA THR A 431 27.33 2.97 3.26
C THR A 431 27.02 1.50 3.50
N SER A 432 26.52 0.78 2.51
CA SER A 432 26.27 -0.66 2.63
C SER A 432 26.31 -1.39 1.29
N LYS A 433 26.08 -2.70 1.30
CA LYS A 433 25.91 -3.53 0.11
C LYS A 433 24.43 -3.89 -0.06
N THR A 434 24.01 -4.08 -1.31
CA THR A 434 22.64 -4.51 -1.63
C THR A 434 22.61 -5.65 -2.65
N ARG A 435 21.43 -6.27 -2.81
CA ARG A 435 21.12 -7.33 -3.77
C ARG A 435 19.82 -7.00 -4.52
N ALA A 436 19.49 -7.80 -5.53
CA ALA A 436 18.27 -7.64 -6.31
C ALA A 436 17.00 -7.77 -5.43
N GLY A 437 16.01 -6.91 -5.67
CA GLY A 437 14.85 -6.66 -4.82
C GLY A 437 14.67 -5.16 -4.57
N GLU A 438 13.50 -4.76 -4.06
CA GLU A 438 13.25 -3.37 -3.63
C GLU A 438 14.18 -3.00 -2.47
N LYS A 439 14.66 -1.76 -2.41
CA LYS A 439 15.65 -1.36 -1.40
C LYS A 439 14.97 -0.84 -0.14
N MET A 440 15.31 -1.42 1.00
CA MET A 440 14.87 -0.98 2.31
C MET A 440 16.08 -0.77 3.21
N TYR A 441 16.11 0.36 3.93
CA TYR A 441 17.15 0.69 4.90
C TYR A 441 16.51 1.04 6.24
N ARG A 442 17.07 0.54 7.35
CA ARG A 442 16.57 0.84 8.70
C ARG A 442 17.71 1.28 9.63
N ILE A 443 17.35 2.09 10.62
CA ILE A 443 18.09 2.23 11.87
C ILE A 443 17.22 1.60 12.96
N VAL A 444 17.79 0.67 13.72
CA VAL A 444 17.11 -0.09 14.78
C VAL A 444 17.85 0.12 16.10
N ASP A 445 17.10 0.38 17.17
CA ASP A 445 17.60 0.31 18.54
C ASP A 445 17.59 -1.16 18.98
N THR A 446 18.77 -1.75 19.08
CA THR A 446 18.96 -3.18 19.41
C THR A 446 18.72 -3.51 20.89
N SER A 447 18.55 -2.51 21.76
CA SER A 447 18.17 -2.73 23.16
C SER A 447 16.66 -2.92 23.33
N THR A 448 15.86 -2.36 22.41
CA THR A 448 14.39 -2.41 22.42
C THR A 448 13.79 -3.19 21.23
N ASP A 449 14.60 -3.52 20.22
CA ASP A 449 14.21 -3.95 18.87
C ASP A 449 13.28 -2.93 18.15
N GLU A 450 13.27 -1.63 18.55
CA GLU A 450 12.47 -0.56 17.91
C GLU A 450 13.13 -0.04 16.61
N VAL A 451 12.34 0.12 15.54
CA VAL A 451 12.78 0.78 14.29
C VAL A 451 12.70 2.30 14.48
N LEU A 452 13.84 2.99 14.56
CA LEU A 452 13.90 4.44 14.76
C LEU A 452 13.65 5.20 13.45
N ALA A 453 14.19 4.69 12.35
CA ALA A 453 14.05 5.26 11.01
C ALA A 453 13.97 4.15 9.96
N GLU A 454 13.14 4.34 8.93
CA GLU A 454 13.00 3.42 7.80
C GLU A 454 12.93 4.21 6.48
N TYR A 455 13.68 3.76 5.48
CA TYR A 455 13.57 4.17 4.09
C TYR A 455 13.05 2.98 3.29
N PHE A 456 11.88 3.12 2.68
CA PHE A 456 11.32 2.11 1.77
C PHE A 456 10.38 2.78 0.76
N GLU A 457 10.89 3.03 -0.45
CA GLU A 457 10.14 3.63 -1.56
C GLU A 457 10.22 2.68 -2.77
N PRO A 458 9.45 1.57 -2.78
CA PRO A 458 9.47 0.56 -3.84
C PRO A 458 8.73 0.99 -5.11
N GLU A 459 8.97 0.33 -6.25
CA GLU A 459 8.21 0.58 -7.47
C GLU A 459 6.77 0.02 -7.36
N LEU A 460 5.79 0.91 -7.12
CA LEU A 460 4.40 0.54 -6.90
C LEU A 460 3.64 0.33 -8.22
N SER A 461 3.21 -0.91 -8.47
CA SER A 461 2.45 -1.30 -9.67
C SER A 461 0.98 -0.81 -9.72
N GLY A 462 0.49 -0.13 -8.68
CA GLY A 462 -0.94 0.23 -8.54
C GLY A 462 -1.82 -0.87 -7.94
N LEU A 463 -1.21 -1.86 -7.27
CA LEU A 463 -1.90 -2.90 -6.50
C LEU A 463 -2.19 -2.42 -5.07
N VAL A 464 -3.40 -2.69 -4.56
CA VAL A 464 -3.81 -2.40 -3.19
C VAL A 464 -3.49 -3.58 -2.27
N ARG A 465 -2.93 -3.33 -1.08
CA ARG A 465 -2.72 -4.36 -0.07
C ARG A 465 -4.06 -4.78 0.53
N SER A 466 -4.30 -6.08 0.71
CA SER A 466 -5.58 -6.59 1.22
C SER A 466 -5.79 -6.39 2.73
N TYR A 467 -4.70 -6.44 3.50
CA TYR A 467 -4.74 -6.43 4.95
C TYR A 467 -3.65 -5.53 5.53
N GLU A 468 -3.99 -4.81 6.59
CA GLU A 468 -3.03 -4.09 7.43
C GLU A 468 -2.49 -5.04 8.50
N TYR A 469 -1.17 -5.04 8.68
CA TYR A 469 -0.46 -5.78 9.74
C TYR A 469 0.29 -4.77 10.59
N ASP A 470 0.23 -4.97 11.90
CA ASP A 470 0.96 -4.18 12.89
C ASP A 470 2.38 -4.73 13.08
N VAL A 471 3.33 -3.91 13.50
CA VAL A 471 4.73 -4.33 13.75
C VAL A 471 4.85 -5.45 14.78
N SER A 472 3.90 -5.56 15.71
CA SER A 472 3.82 -6.65 16.71
C SER A 472 3.26 -7.97 16.17
N ASP A 473 2.75 -8.00 14.92
CA ASP A 473 2.24 -9.23 14.32
C ASP A 473 3.37 -10.19 13.94
N GLN A 474 3.20 -11.46 14.31
CA GLN A 474 4.13 -12.53 13.92
C GLN A 474 4.32 -12.62 12.40
N GLU A 475 3.30 -12.26 11.62
CA GLU A 475 3.36 -12.24 10.16
C GLU A 475 3.89 -10.95 9.54
N TYR A 476 4.21 -9.90 10.32
CA TYR A 476 4.64 -8.58 9.79
C TYR A 476 5.93 -8.64 8.97
N THR A 477 6.89 -9.47 9.37
CA THR A 477 8.16 -9.68 8.65
C THR A 477 8.02 -10.65 7.48
N THR A 478 6.85 -11.27 7.31
CA THR A 478 6.55 -12.15 6.17
C THR A 478 5.98 -11.36 5.00
N GLY A 479 5.91 -11.99 3.83
CA GLY A 479 5.25 -11.41 2.66
C GLY A 479 3.78 -11.01 2.82
N ARG A 480 3.11 -11.48 3.87
CA ARG A 480 1.67 -11.30 4.05
C ARG A 480 1.22 -9.85 4.11
N LYS A 481 2.04 -8.95 4.66
CA LYS A 481 1.72 -7.50 4.67
C LYS A 481 1.75 -6.86 3.29
N TYR A 482 2.37 -7.49 2.29
CA TYR A 482 2.46 -7.01 0.92
C TYR A 482 1.45 -7.69 -0.03
N ILE A 483 0.60 -8.62 0.45
CA ILE A 483 -0.33 -9.37 -0.42
C ILE A 483 -1.49 -8.49 -0.89
N SER A 484 -1.77 -8.60 -2.19
CA SER A 484 -2.91 -8.02 -2.89
C SER A 484 -3.77 -9.16 -3.45
N TYR A 485 -4.89 -9.50 -2.81
CA TYR A 485 -5.89 -10.35 -3.44
C TYR A 485 -6.57 -9.57 -4.56
N LEU A 486 -6.64 -10.13 -5.77
CA LEU A 486 -7.16 -9.36 -6.92
C LEU A 486 -8.68 -9.16 -6.90
N TYR A 487 -9.36 -9.86 -5.99
CA TYR A 487 -10.73 -9.55 -5.57
C TYR A 487 -10.83 -8.18 -4.86
N ASP A 488 -9.96 -7.92 -3.89
CA ASP A 488 -9.86 -6.65 -3.17
C ASP A 488 -9.45 -5.51 -4.11
N GLN A 489 -8.56 -5.78 -5.07
CA GLN A 489 -8.24 -4.86 -6.17
C GLN A 489 -9.51 -4.50 -6.97
N ALA A 490 -10.35 -5.48 -7.31
CA ALA A 490 -11.59 -5.26 -8.06
C ALA A 490 -12.64 -4.48 -7.25
N THR A 491 -12.81 -4.77 -5.96
CA THR A 491 -13.71 -3.97 -5.10
C THR A 491 -13.21 -2.54 -4.92
N THR A 492 -11.90 -2.33 -4.85
CA THR A 492 -11.29 -0.98 -4.78
C THR A 492 -11.49 -0.20 -6.08
N LEU A 493 -11.31 -0.87 -7.23
CA LEU A 493 -11.60 -0.30 -8.55
C LEU A 493 -13.08 0.10 -8.68
N LEU A 494 -14.00 -0.75 -8.21
CA LEU A 494 -15.42 -0.42 -8.15
C LEU A 494 -15.70 0.80 -7.26
N THR A 495 -15.03 0.93 -6.12
CA THR A 495 -15.13 2.12 -5.25
C THR A 495 -14.68 3.38 -5.99
N ALA A 496 -13.53 3.35 -6.67
CA ALA A 496 -13.02 4.46 -7.49
C ALA A 496 -13.99 4.85 -8.64
N VAL A 497 -14.50 3.85 -9.38
CA VAL A 497 -15.48 4.04 -10.46
C VAL A 497 -16.80 4.64 -9.94
N GLY A 498 -17.26 4.20 -8.76
CA GLY A 498 -18.45 4.74 -8.09
C GLY A 498 -18.27 6.20 -7.70
N ASN A 499 -17.12 6.51 -7.09
CA ASN A 499 -16.71 7.88 -6.75
C ASN A 499 -16.42 8.76 -7.97
N SER A 500 -16.37 8.19 -9.18
CA SER A 500 -15.94 8.87 -10.41
C SER A 500 -14.50 9.40 -10.36
N ASP A 501 -13.67 8.82 -9.49
CA ASP A 501 -12.24 9.13 -9.37
C ASP A 501 -11.47 8.37 -10.46
N ARG A 502 -11.13 9.08 -11.53
CA ARG A 502 -10.40 8.52 -12.65
C ARG A 502 -8.94 8.23 -12.30
N ASP A 503 -8.24 9.16 -11.64
CA ASP A 503 -6.81 9.04 -11.41
C ASP A 503 -6.49 7.86 -10.50
N LEU A 504 -7.35 7.58 -9.52
CA LEU A 504 -7.32 6.36 -8.70
C LEU A 504 -7.66 5.11 -9.53
N ALA A 505 -8.70 5.16 -10.36
CA ALA A 505 -9.14 4.02 -11.16
C ALA A 505 -8.11 3.61 -12.23
N ASP A 506 -7.46 4.57 -12.89
CA ASP A 506 -6.41 4.34 -13.90
C ASP A 506 -5.19 3.66 -13.23
N LYS A 507 -4.80 4.05 -12.00
CA LYS A 507 -3.78 3.35 -11.19
C LYS A 507 -4.17 1.92 -10.84
N LEU A 508 -5.41 1.71 -10.37
CA LEU A 508 -5.91 0.38 -10.00
C LEU A 508 -6.02 -0.56 -11.22
N MET A 509 -6.37 -0.01 -12.38
CA MET A 509 -6.36 -0.74 -13.64
C MET A 509 -4.95 -1.10 -14.10
N ASN A 510 -3.92 -0.26 -13.84
CA ASN A 510 -2.54 -0.64 -14.09
C ASN A 510 -2.10 -1.86 -13.26
N GLY A 511 -2.50 -1.93 -11.98
CA GLY A 511 -2.25 -3.10 -11.13
C GLY A 511 -2.86 -4.40 -11.68
N LEU A 512 -4.07 -4.31 -12.26
CA LEU A 512 -4.68 -5.43 -12.99
C LEU A 512 -3.93 -5.74 -14.30
N TYR A 513 -3.56 -4.71 -15.08
CA TYR A 513 -2.86 -4.89 -16.34
C TYR A 513 -1.56 -5.67 -16.16
N VAL A 514 -0.74 -5.35 -15.16
CA VAL A 514 0.54 -6.03 -14.95
C VAL A 514 0.40 -7.44 -14.36
N THR A 515 -0.70 -7.73 -13.65
CA THR A 515 -0.95 -9.06 -13.05
C THR A 515 -1.71 -10.03 -13.95
N GLN A 516 -2.34 -9.57 -15.04
CA GLN A 516 -3.06 -10.44 -15.96
C GLN A 516 -2.11 -11.42 -16.68
N ILE A 517 -2.46 -12.71 -16.70
CA ILE A 517 -1.68 -13.75 -17.37
C ILE A 517 -1.68 -13.51 -18.88
N LYS A 518 -0.51 -13.19 -19.44
CA LYS A 518 -0.37 -12.77 -20.85
C LYS A 518 -0.31 -13.92 -21.85
N ASP A 519 0.17 -15.11 -21.44
CA ASP A 519 0.44 -16.24 -22.33
C ASP A 519 0.14 -17.61 -21.68
N GLY A 520 0.23 -18.68 -22.48
CA GLY A 520 -0.08 -20.06 -22.04
C GLY A 520 -1.58 -20.36 -21.95
N ASP A 521 -1.91 -21.55 -21.44
CA ASP A 521 -3.29 -22.05 -21.40
C ASP A 521 -4.24 -21.18 -20.56
N ASN A 522 -3.71 -20.45 -19.58
CA ASN A 522 -4.47 -19.55 -18.70
C ASN A 522 -4.42 -18.07 -19.14
N LYS A 523 -3.99 -17.80 -20.37
CA LYS A 523 -4.01 -16.46 -20.97
C LYS A 523 -5.36 -15.76 -20.77
N GLY A 524 -5.31 -14.50 -20.34
CA GLY A 524 -6.45 -13.65 -20.04
C GLY A 524 -6.98 -13.77 -18.61
N ALA A 525 -6.64 -14.83 -17.87
CA ALA A 525 -7.00 -14.99 -16.47
C ALA A 525 -6.18 -14.08 -15.54
N PHE A 526 -6.70 -13.89 -14.33
CA PHE A 526 -6.02 -13.23 -13.23
C PHE A 526 -5.72 -14.24 -12.11
N PRO A 527 -4.54 -14.18 -11.48
CA PRO A 527 -4.24 -14.97 -10.29
C PRO A 527 -5.14 -14.54 -9.11
N ALA A 528 -5.31 -15.41 -8.12
CA ALA A 528 -6.08 -15.11 -6.92
C ALA A 528 -5.48 -13.94 -6.10
N HIS A 529 -4.15 -13.81 -6.13
CA HIS A 529 -3.40 -12.76 -5.47
C HIS A 529 -2.08 -12.49 -6.20
N SER A 530 -1.49 -11.34 -5.91
CA SER A 530 -0.10 -10.97 -6.19
C SER A 530 0.50 -10.33 -4.93
N PHE A 531 1.73 -9.82 -5.01
CA PHE A 531 2.27 -8.86 -4.04
C PHE A 531 2.30 -7.46 -4.66
N GLN A 532 2.25 -6.43 -3.82
CA GLN A 532 2.08 -5.01 -4.19
C GLN A 532 3.10 -4.50 -5.24
N PHE A 533 4.34 -5.00 -5.20
CA PHE A 533 5.47 -4.58 -6.04
C PHE A 533 6.24 -5.76 -6.69
N GLN A 534 5.78 -7.00 -6.57
CA GLN A 534 6.45 -8.18 -7.17
C GLN A 534 5.54 -8.91 -8.16
N GLN A 535 6.12 -9.31 -9.31
CA GLN A 535 5.44 -10.07 -10.37
C GLN A 535 6.09 -11.43 -10.71
N ALA A 536 7.29 -11.74 -10.18
CA ALA A 536 7.99 -13.01 -10.44
C ALA A 536 7.80 -14.04 -9.31
N ASP A 537 7.61 -15.33 -9.66
CA ASP A 537 7.54 -16.51 -8.78
C ASP A 537 6.40 -16.61 -7.75
N VAL A 538 5.26 -15.95 -7.99
CA VAL A 538 4.04 -16.15 -7.17
C VAL A 538 3.38 -17.50 -7.51
N LYS A 539 3.32 -18.44 -6.55
CA LYS A 539 2.50 -19.67 -6.66
C LYS A 539 1.02 -19.35 -6.41
N TYR A 540 0.30 -18.99 -7.47
CA TYR A 540 -1.12 -18.63 -7.38
C TYR A 540 -2.09 -19.79 -7.72
N SER A 541 -3.33 -19.65 -7.25
CA SER A 541 -4.52 -20.31 -7.82
C SER A 541 -5.27 -19.33 -8.72
N ILE A 542 -6.22 -19.79 -9.53
CA ILE A 542 -7.09 -18.96 -10.38
C ILE A 542 -8.54 -19.31 -10.04
N TRP A 543 -9.25 -18.42 -9.33
CA TRP A 543 -10.65 -18.63 -8.97
C TRP A 543 -11.59 -17.91 -9.94
N VAL A 544 -12.65 -18.61 -10.36
CA VAL A 544 -13.64 -18.04 -11.29
C VAL A 544 -14.44 -16.89 -10.68
N GLY A 545 -14.87 -16.96 -9.41
CA GLY A 545 -15.55 -15.84 -8.74
C GLY A 545 -14.67 -14.57 -8.69
N GLY A 546 -13.42 -14.71 -8.25
CA GLY A 546 -12.46 -13.59 -8.27
C GLY A 546 -12.23 -13.02 -9.68
N ASN A 547 -12.12 -13.87 -10.71
CA ASN A 547 -12.02 -13.41 -12.09
C ASN A 547 -13.33 -12.74 -12.59
N ALA A 548 -14.50 -13.20 -12.15
CA ALA A 548 -15.78 -12.58 -12.48
C ALA A 548 -15.88 -11.17 -11.86
N PHE A 549 -15.49 -10.99 -10.60
CA PHE A 549 -15.38 -9.67 -9.97
C PHE A 549 -14.43 -8.74 -10.71
N ILE A 550 -13.25 -9.22 -11.10
CA ILE A 550 -12.27 -8.43 -11.87
C ILE A 550 -12.85 -8.06 -13.24
N SER A 551 -13.45 -9.00 -13.97
CA SER A 551 -14.15 -8.73 -15.24
C SER A 551 -15.24 -7.67 -15.07
N TYR A 552 -16.09 -7.81 -14.05
CA TYR A 552 -17.16 -6.87 -13.76
C TYR A 552 -16.60 -5.47 -13.48
N ALA A 553 -15.59 -5.35 -12.62
CA ALA A 553 -14.93 -4.09 -12.30
C ALA A 553 -14.28 -3.42 -13.52
N MET A 554 -13.56 -4.18 -14.36
CA MET A 554 -13.01 -3.67 -15.62
C MET A 554 -14.10 -3.20 -16.59
N ILE A 555 -15.22 -3.92 -16.70
CA ILE A 555 -16.35 -3.51 -17.55
C ILE A 555 -17.02 -2.25 -17.00
N ARG A 556 -17.20 -2.10 -15.67
CA ARG A 556 -17.73 -0.86 -15.06
C ARG A 556 -16.77 0.32 -15.25
N TYR A 557 -15.46 0.08 -15.14
CA TYR A 557 -14.42 1.08 -15.48
C TYR A 557 -14.53 1.51 -16.94
N TYR A 558 -14.63 0.58 -17.89
CA TYR A 558 -14.77 0.88 -19.31
C TYR A 558 -16.09 1.59 -19.65
N GLU A 559 -17.21 1.18 -19.02
CA GLU A 559 -18.52 1.84 -19.11
C GLU A 559 -18.47 3.32 -18.66
N LYS A 560 -17.65 3.62 -17.63
CA LYS A 560 -17.56 4.93 -16.99
C LYS A 560 -16.52 5.86 -17.62
N PHE A 561 -15.33 5.35 -17.94
CA PHE A 561 -14.14 6.13 -18.30
C PHE A 561 -13.55 5.79 -19.67
N GLY A 562 -14.02 4.72 -20.31
CA GLY A 562 -13.52 4.24 -21.60
C GLY A 562 -13.76 5.24 -22.73
N THR A 563 -12.74 5.46 -23.56
CA THR A 563 -12.81 6.41 -24.67
C THR A 563 -13.36 5.74 -25.93
N ASN A 564 -14.63 6.00 -26.26
CA ASN A 564 -15.25 5.55 -27.51
C ASN A 564 -14.81 6.42 -28.72
N VAL A 565 -13.50 6.70 -28.84
CA VAL A 565 -12.92 7.70 -29.76
C VAL A 565 -11.62 7.18 -30.37
N ALA A 566 -11.66 6.91 -31.67
CA ALA A 566 -10.45 6.69 -32.46
C ALA A 566 -9.56 7.97 -32.44
N GLY A 567 -8.39 7.90 -31.82
CA GLY A 567 -7.34 8.93 -31.92
C GLY A 567 -6.97 9.68 -30.64
N ILE A 568 -7.48 9.29 -29.46
CA ILE A 568 -6.88 9.69 -28.19
C ILE A 568 -5.95 8.56 -27.76
N SER A 569 -4.63 8.80 -27.78
CA SER A 569 -3.68 7.88 -27.17
C SER A 569 -3.90 7.89 -25.66
N GLU A 570 -4.13 6.70 -25.08
CA GLU A 570 -3.92 6.45 -23.65
C GLU A 570 -2.61 7.11 -23.23
N LYS A 571 -2.66 7.98 -22.23
CA LYS A 571 -1.49 8.71 -21.72
C LYS A 571 -1.16 8.20 -20.33
N GLU A 572 0.14 8.15 -20.07
CA GLU A 572 0.77 7.64 -18.85
C GLU A 572 0.68 6.13 -18.67
N TYR A 573 -0.52 5.52 -18.66
CA TYR A 573 -0.68 4.07 -18.54
C TYR A 573 -1.07 3.41 -19.87
N ALA A 574 -0.24 2.48 -20.36
CA ALA A 574 -0.38 1.88 -21.69
C ALA A 574 -1.14 0.53 -21.67
N PHE A 575 -2.40 0.53 -21.23
CA PHE A 575 -3.22 -0.68 -21.15
C PHE A 575 -4.53 -0.61 -21.98
N ASP A 576 -4.61 -1.47 -23.01
CA ASP A 576 -5.86 -1.68 -23.76
C ASP A 576 -6.87 -2.44 -22.88
N THR A 577 -7.73 -1.65 -22.22
CA THR A 577 -8.78 -2.13 -21.32
C THR A 577 -9.73 -3.11 -22.02
N LEU A 578 -10.07 -2.87 -23.29
CA LEU A 578 -11.01 -3.71 -24.02
C LEU A 578 -10.37 -5.06 -24.39
N SER A 579 -9.08 -5.09 -24.69
CA SER A 579 -8.30 -6.33 -24.87
C SER A 579 -8.17 -7.12 -23.56
N MET A 580 -7.95 -6.45 -22.42
CA MET A 580 -7.95 -7.10 -21.10
C MET A 580 -9.30 -7.76 -20.79
N ILE A 581 -10.41 -7.04 -21.00
CA ILE A 581 -11.77 -7.57 -20.80
C ILE A 581 -12.03 -8.76 -21.73
N ASN A 582 -11.81 -8.61 -23.04
CA ASN A 582 -12.10 -9.69 -24.00
C ASN A 582 -11.28 -10.96 -23.72
N SER A 583 -9.99 -10.82 -23.44
CA SER A 583 -9.14 -11.98 -23.10
C SER A 583 -9.56 -12.66 -21.80
N ASN A 584 -10.06 -11.92 -20.81
CA ASN A 584 -10.63 -12.52 -19.59
C ASN A 584 -11.97 -13.21 -19.85
N LEU A 585 -12.86 -12.61 -20.65
CA LEU A 585 -14.13 -13.23 -21.06
C LEU A 585 -13.89 -14.52 -21.87
N ASP A 586 -12.86 -14.54 -22.73
CA ASP A 586 -12.42 -15.74 -23.46
C ASP A 586 -11.90 -16.82 -22.50
N PHE A 587 -11.11 -16.48 -21.48
CA PHE A 587 -10.73 -17.41 -20.41
C PHE A 587 -11.96 -17.98 -19.68
N LEU A 588 -12.84 -17.09 -19.19
CA LEU A 588 -14.04 -17.47 -18.45
C LEU A 588 -14.95 -18.39 -19.29
N SER A 589 -15.12 -18.12 -20.58
CA SER A 589 -15.91 -18.96 -21.50
C SER A 589 -15.47 -20.43 -21.52
N ARG A 590 -14.16 -20.69 -21.34
CA ARG A 590 -13.58 -22.05 -21.33
C ARG A 590 -13.82 -22.79 -20.01
N MET A 591 -14.26 -22.10 -18.96
CA MET A 591 -14.63 -22.72 -17.68
C MET A 591 -16.06 -23.29 -17.68
N LYS A 592 -16.82 -23.09 -18.76
CA LYS A 592 -18.16 -23.63 -18.93
C LYS A 592 -18.16 -25.16 -19.09
N ILE A 593 -19.01 -25.85 -18.35
CA ILE A 593 -19.25 -27.28 -18.46
C ILE A 593 -20.13 -27.54 -19.68
N VAL A 594 -19.63 -28.32 -20.64
CA VAL A 594 -20.32 -28.59 -21.92
C VAL A 594 -21.19 -29.86 -21.91
N GLU A 595 -20.98 -30.77 -20.96
CA GLU A 595 -21.67 -32.07 -20.89
C GLU A 595 -21.87 -32.55 -19.43
N GLY A 596 -22.72 -33.56 -19.24
CA GLY A 596 -23.00 -34.14 -17.93
C GLY A 596 -23.95 -33.28 -17.07
N GLU A 597 -24.03 -33.62 -15.78
CA GLU A 597 -24.98 -33.03 -14.84
C GLU A 597 -24.78 -31.51 -14.66
N GLY A 598 -23.52 -31.07 -14.62
CA GLY A 598 -23.16 -29.66 -14.55
C GLY A 598 -23.31 -28.86 -15.85
N GLN A 599 -23.74 -29.46 -16.95
CA GLN A 599 -23.85 -28.80 -18.25
C GLN A 599 -24.54 -27.43 -18.15
N GLY A 600 -23.87 -26.40 -18.68
CA GLY A 600 -24.33 -25.01 -18.66
C GLY A 600 -23.79 -24.15 -17.51
N LEU A 601 -23.36 -24.76 -16.40
CA LEU A 601 -22.67 -24.07 -15.30
C LEU A 601 -21.18 -23.88 -15.62
N TYR A 602 -20.52 -23.05 -14.82
CA TYR A 602 -19.09 -22.78 -14.85
C TYR A 602 -18.40 -23.34 -13.61
N THR A 603 -17.20 -23.92 -13.79
CA THR A 603 -16.45 -24.54 -12.69
C THR A 603 -15.71 -23.52 -11.81
N GLY A 604 -15.06 -23.98 -10.74
CA GLY A 604 -14.30 -23.14 -9.81
C GLY A 604 -13.02 -22.48 -10.37
N GLY A 605 -12.50 -22.92 -11.53
CA GLY A 605 -11.22 -22.46 -12.11
C GLY A 605 -10.08 -23.48 -11.91
N TYR A 606 -8.93 -23.02 -11.41
CA TYR A 606 -7.75 -23.85 -11.15
C TYR A 606 -7.18 -23.60 -9.75
N ARG A 607 -6.87 -24.66 -9.01
CA ARG A 607 -6.18 -24.57 -7.72
C ARG A 607 -4.69 -24.89 -7.88
N ASN A 608 -3.84 -24.21 -7.12
CA ASN A 608 -2.43 -24.59 -7.00
C ASN A 608 -2.30 -25.86 -6.18
N VAL A 609 -1.53 -26.84 -6.67
CA VAL A 609 -1.10 -28.02 -5.92
C VAL A 609 0.41 -28.16 -6.12
N GLU A 610 1.17 -27.78 -5.09
CA GLU A 610 2.66 -27.85 -5.04
C GLU A 610 3.41 -27.01 -6.10
N GLY A 611 2.70 -26.25 -6.93
CA GLY A 611 3.22 -25.46 -8.06
C GLY A 611 2.40 -25.67 -9.35
N GLU A 612 1.70 -26.80 -9.46
CA GLU A 612 0.89 -27.17 -10.62
C GLU A 612 -0.55 -26.61 -10.51
N LEU A 613 -1.12 -26.18 -11.64
CA LEU A 613 -2.50 -25.69 -11.71
C LEU A 613 -3.46 -26.83 -12.06
N VAL A 614 -4.14 -27.37 -11.04
CA VAL A 614 -5.11 -28.45 -11.19
C VAL A 614 -6.52 -27.87 -11.37
N LYS A 615 -7.21 -28.27 -12.43
CA LYS A 615 -8.59 -27.83 -12.70
C LYS A 615 -9.53 -28.21 -11.54
N ILE A 616 -10.43 -27.30 -11.23
CA ILE A 616 -11.50 -27.48 -10.27
C ILE A 616 -12.76 -27.91 -11.03
N GLU A 617 -13.38 -29.02 -10.60
CA GLU A 617 -14.57 -29.57 -11.26
C GLU A 617 -15.90 -29.21 -10.57
N TRP A 618 -15.87 -28.71 -9.32
CA TRP A 618 -17.09 -28.23 -8.66
C TRP A 618 -17.58 -26.91 -9.26
N SER A 619 -18.88 -26.65 -9.15
CA SER A 619 -19.54 -25.39 -9.55
C SER A 619 -20.22 -24.76 -8.35
N SER A 620 -19.70 -23.62 -7.87
CA SER A 620 -20.30 -22.83 -6.78
C SER A 620 -21.43 -21.97 -7.33
N THR A 621 -22.48 -21.75 -6.52
CA THR A 621 -23.57 -20.84 -6.88
C THR A 621 -23.08 -19.40 -7.00
N GLU A 622 -22.28 -18.94 -6.03
CA GLU A 622 -21.67 -17.61 -6.00
C GLU A 622 -20.96 -17.29 -7.33
N HIS A 623 -19.98 -18.13 -7.72
CA HIS A 623 -19.24 -17.98 -8.98
C HIS A 623 -20.14 -17.88 -10.22
N ASN A 624 -21.26 -18.62 -10.23
CA ASN A 624 -22.18 -18.64 -11.37
C ASN A 624 -23.11 -17.40 -11.36
N THR A 625 -23.54 -16.92 -10.19
CA THR A 625 -24.27 -15.65 -10.07
C THR A 625 -23.38 -14.46 -10.42
N ASP A 626 -22.11 -14.44 -10.01
CA ASP A 626 -21.14 -13.39 -10.37
C ASP A 626 -20.94 -13.34 -11.89
N LEU A 627 -20.75 -14.51 -12.52
CA LEU A 627 -20.63 -14.62 -13.97
C LEU A 627 -21.89 -14.18 -14.72
N TRP A 628 -23.08 -14.40 -14.14
CA TRP A 628 -24.30 -13.85 -14.72
C TRP A 628 -24.25 -12.31 -14.77
N HIS A 629 -23.86 -11.66 -13.67
CA HIS A 629 -23.72 -10.20 -13.64
C HIS A 629 -22.64 -9.71 -14.63
N VAL A 630 -21.54 -10.46 -14.79
CA VAL A 630 -20.51 -10.19 -15.82
C VAL A 630 -21.10 -10.26 -17.23
N PHE A 631 -21.80 -11.35 -17.60
CA PHE A 631 -22.32 -11.51 -18.96
C PHE A 631 -23.48 -10.55 -19.27
N GLU A 632 -24.32 -10.22 -18.29
CA GLU A 632 -25.37 -9.21 -18.43
C GLU A 632 -24.75 -7.84 -18.74
N ARG A 633 -23.79 -7.40 -17.90
CA ARG A 633 -23.12 -6.11 -18.06
C ARG A 633 -22.25 -6.06 -19.31
N ALA A 634 -21.56 -7.15 -19.66
CA ALA A 634 -20.85 -7.29 -20.94
C ALA A 634 -21.81 -7.21 -22.14
N GLY A 635 -23.04 -7.72 -22.01
CA GLY A 635 -24.09 -7.58 -23.02
C GLY A 635 -24.46 -6.11 -23.29
N ARG A 636 -24.48 -5.29 -22.23
CA ARG A 636 -24.76 -3.84 -22.31
C ARG A 636 -23.60 -3.02 -22.86
N VAL A 637 -22.37 -3.34 -22.45
CA VAL A 637 -21.21 -2.46 -22.59
C VAL A 637 -20.24 -2.89 -23.68
N ILE A 638 -20.09 -4.21 -23.90
CA ILE A 638 -19.02 -4.80 -24.73
C ILE A 638 -19.60 -5.38 -26.03
N ASP A 639 -20.48 -6.37 -25.92
CA ASP A 639 -21.05 -7.08 -27.07
C ASP A 639 -22.38 -7.76 -26.68
N SER A 640 -23.46 -7.39 -27.38
CA SER A 640 -24.80 -7.95 -27.18
C SER A 640 -24.90 -9.48 -27.20
N LYS A 641 -23.92 -10.20 -27.78
CA LYS A 641 -23.86 -11.68 -27.71
C LYS A 641 -23.90 -12.21 -26.28
N TYR A 642 -23.34 -11.47 -25.30
CA TYR A 642 -23.27 -11.93 -23.91
C TYR A 642 -24.64 -11.95 -23.22
N PHE A 643 -25.66 -11.24 -23.73
CA PHE A 643 -27.04 -11.41 -23.25
C PHE A 643 -27.57 -12.83 -23.46
N ILE A 644 -27.16 -13.52 -24.53
CA ILE A 644 -27.55 -14.90 -24.80
C ILE A 644 -26.92 -15.83 -23.76
N GLU A 645 -25.65 -15.59 -23.41
CA GLU A 645 -24.96 -16.36 -22.38
C GLU A 645 -25.53 -16.10 -20.98
N ALA A 646 -25.80 -14.84 -20.63
CA ALA A 646 -26.49 -14.48 -19.38
C ALA A 646 -27.88 -15.12 -19.27
N GLU A 647 -28.68 -15.11 -20.34
CA GLU A 647 -30.00 -15.75 -20.35
C GLU A 647 -29.91 -17.28 -20.17
N ASN A 648 -28.96 -17.93 -20.84
CA ASN A 648 -28.71 -19.36 -20.67
C ASN A 648 -28.26 -19.68 -19.23
N LEU A 649 -27.27 -18.95 -18.71
CA LEU A 649 -26.70 -19.19 -17.38
C LEU A 649 -27.75 -18.96 -16.28
N LYS A 650 -28.58 -17.91 -16.39
CA LYS A 650 -29.72 -17.68 -15.47
C LYS A 650 -30.61 -18.92 -15.35
N ASN A 651 -31.02 -19.48 -16.49
CA ASN A 651 -31.95 -20.60 -16.52
C ASN A 651 -31.33 -21.84 -15.85
N VAL A 652 -30.04 -22.10 -16.08
CA VAL A 652 -29.32 -23.22 -15.48
C VAL A 652 -29.07 -23.03 -13.97
N ILE A 653 -28.80 -21.79 -13.51
CA ILE A 653 -28.71 -21.46 -12.07
C ILE A 653 -30.03 -21.79 -11.36
N LEU A 654 -31.15 -21.32 -11.90
CA LEU A 654 -32.48 -21.58 -11.32
C LEU A 654 -32.86 -23.06 -11.38
N GLU A 655 -32.49 -23.78 -12.44
CA GLU A 655 -32.78 -25.22 -12.58
C GLU A 655 -31.98 -26.08 -11.60
N LYS A 656 -30.69 -25.77 -11.36
CA LYS A 656 -29.74 -26.72 -10.74
C LYS A 656 -29.26 -26.32 -9.35
N LEU A 657 -29.35 -25.04 -8.99
CA LEU A 657 -28.71 -24.51 -7.77
C LEU A 657 -29.73 -23.98 -6.75
N TRP A 658 -30.92 -23.58 -7.20
CA TRP A 658 -32.02 -23.20 -6.34
C TRP A 658 -32.64 -24.42 -5.64
N ASN A 659 -32.92 -24.31 -4.34
CA ASN A 659 -33.61 -25.32 -3.55
C ASN A 659 -35.04 -24.85 -3.25
N GLU A 660 -36.01 -25.38 -3.98
CA GLU A 660 -37.44 -25.04 -3.83
C GLU A 660 -38.05 -25.53 -2.49
N GLU A 661 -37.47 -26.54 -1.82
CA GLU A 661 -37.97 -27.03 -0.52
C GLU A 661 -37.58 -26.09 0.62
N GLU A 662 -36.36 -25.54 0.60
CA GLU A 662 -35.87 -24.59 1.60
C GLU A 662 -36.02 -23.11 1.20
N GLY A 663 -36.46 -22.81 -0.03
CA GLY A 663 -36.66 -21.44 -0.52
C GLY A 663 -35.38 -20.60 -0.60
N ARG A 664 -34.26 -21.22 -0.97
CA ARG A 664 -32.90 -20.67 -0.85
C ARG A 664 -31.92 -21.35 -1.82
N PHE A 665 -30.72 -20.82 -2.00
CA PHE A 665 -29.69 -21.44 -2.85
C PHE A 665 -28.88 -22.52 -2.12
N ASN A 666 -28.52 -23.59 -2.83
CA ASN A 666 -27.44 -24.51 -2.43
C ASN A 666 -26.07 -23.82 -2.58
N GLN A 667 -25.05 -24.26 -1.85
CA GLN A 667 -23.69 -23.73 -1.99
C GLN A 667 -23.14 -23.97 -3.42
N GLY A 668 -23.53 -25.07 -4.04
CA GLY A 668 -23.19 -25.38 -5.42
C GLY A 668 -23.95 -26.61 -5.95
N LEU A 669 -23.57 -27.05 -7.15
CA LEU A 669 -24.13 -28.25 -7.76
C LEU A 669 -23.82 -29.46 -6.88
N ASN A 670 -24.86 -30.19 -6.45
CA ASN A 670 -24.77 -31.32 -5.52
C ASN A 670 -24.08 -31.01 -4.17
N ASP A 671 -23.98 -29.73 -3.79
CA ASP A 671 -23.51 -29.28 -2.48
C ASP A 671 -24.64 -28.52 -1.75
N PRO A 672 -25.46 -29.21 -0.95
CA PRO A 672 -26.58 -28.60 -0.22
C PRO A 672 -26.16 -27.81 1.02
N ALA A 673 -24.85 -27.56 1.22
CA ALA A 673 -24.35 -26.78 2.34
C ALA A 673 -24.95 -25.36 2.37
N LYS A 674 -24.99 -24.80 3.58
CA LYS A 674 -25.59 -23.50 3.89
C LYS A 674 -24.49 -22.46 4.03
N ALA A 675 -24.40 -21.56 3.06
CA ALA A 675 -23.48 -20.43 3.04
C ALA A 675 -24.26 -19.10 2.90
N LEU A 676 -23.70 -18.02 3.43
CA LEU A 676 -24.33 -16.70 3.47
C LEU A 676 -24.35 -16.05 2.09
N ASP A 677 -23.17 -15.94 1.50
CA ASP A 677 -22.86 -15.42 0.15
C ASP A 677 -23.88 -15.85 -0.92
N VAL A 678 -24.08 -17.14 -1.11
CA VAL A 678 -24.99 -17.69 -2.14
C VAL A 678 -26.45 -17.28 -1.93
N ASN A 679 -26.84 -16.81 -0.74
CA ASN A 679 -28.20 -16.36 -0.43
C ASN A 679 -28.32 -14.83 -0.41
N SER A 680 -27.31 -14.11 0.08
CA SER A 680 -27.27 -12.65 0.01
C SER A 680 -27.01 -12.15 -1.42
N TRP A 681 -25.96 -12.65 -2.09
CA TRP A 681 -25.66 -12.29 -3.49
C TRP A 681 -26.71 -12.93 -4.40
N GLY A 682 -27.14 -14.15 -4.06
CA GLY A 682 -28.25 -14.82 -4.72
C GLY A 682 -29.55 -13.99 -4.71
N SER A 683 -29.87 -13.30 -3.61
CA SER A 683 -31.01 -12.37 -3.56
C SER A 683 -30.84 -11.18 -4.52
N ILE A 684 -29.63 -10.64 -4.64
CA ILE A 684 -29.30 -9.55 -5.57
C ILE A 684 -29.48 -10.03 -7.02
N PHE A 685 -28.93 -11.20 -7.38
CA PHE A 685 -29.12 -11.86 -8.66
C PHE A 685 -30.61 -12.11 -8.98
N LEU A 686 -31.36 -12.69 -8.05
CA LEU A 686 -32.79 -12.97 -8.19
C LEU A 686 -33.61 -11.69 -8.41
N ASN A 687 -33.28 -10.60 -7.71
CA ASN A 687 -33.88 -9.28 -7.91
C ASN A 687 -33.56 -8.72 -9.30
N ALA A 688 -32.31 -8.84 -9.75
CA ALA A 688 -31.86 -8.39 -11.07
C ALA A 688 -32.62 -9.08 -12.22
N ILE A 689 -32.81 -10.40 -12.14
CA ILE A 689 -33.56 -11.17 -13.16
C ILE A 689 -35.08 -11.04 -13.05
N GLY A 690 -35.60 -10.53 -11.93
CA GLY A 690 -37.03 -10.30 -11.68
C GLY A 690 -37.77 -11.40 -10.90
N GLU A 691 -37.06 -12.38 -10.35
CA GLU A 691 -37.59 -13.44 -9.48
C GLU A 691 -37.80 -12.91 -8.05
N THR A 692 -38.62 -11.86 -7.87
CA THR A 692 -38.66 -11.08 -6.62
C THR A 692 -39.11 -11.87 -5.39
N GLU A 693 -39.99 -12.86 -5.54
CA GLU A 693 -40.44 -13.72 -4.43
C GLU A 693 -39.30 -14.62 -3.93
N LYS A 694 -38.52 -15.20 -4.85
CA LYS A 694 -37.30 -15.95 -4.50
C LYS A 694 -36.24 -15.04 -3.91
N ALA A 695 -36.09 -13.81 -4.41
CA ALA A 695 -35.14 -12.82 -3.88
C ALA A 695 -35.45 -12.49 -2.40
N GLU A 696 -36.72 -12.28 -2.08
CA GLU A 696 -37.18 -12.06 -0.71
C GLU A 696 -36.97 -13.31 0.17
N SER A 697 -37.31 -14.50 -0.33
CA SER A 697 -37.10 -15.77 0.37
C SER A 697 -35.62 -16.04 0.70
N ALA A 698 -34.72 -15.86 -0.27
CA ALA A 698 -33.28 -16.02 -0.09
C ALA A 698 -32.71 -15.00 0.92
N LEU A 699 -33.21 -13.77 0.91
CA LEU A 699 -32.80 -12.74 1.86
C LEU A 699 -33.29 -13.04 3.28
N GLN A 700 -34.56 -13.43 3.46
CA GLN A 700 -35.09 -13.89 4.75
C GLN A 700 -34.30 -15.09 5.28
N TYR A 701 -33.82 -15.99 4.40
CA TYR A 701 -32.99 -17.12 4.80
C TYR A 701 -31.64 -16.69 5.42
N THR A 702 -31.11 -15.51 5.09
CA THR A 702 -29.85 -15.01 5.67
C THR A 702 -29.95 -14.79 7.18
N ASP A 703 -31.14 -14.58 7.75
CA ASP A 703 -31.32 -14.39 9.21
C ASP A 703 -30.87 -15.59 10.03
N ASN A 704 -30.82 -16.80 9.46
CA ASN A 704 -30.25 -17.98 10.11
C ASN A 704 -28.75 -17.83 10.43
N PHE A 705 -28.06 -16.93 9.72
CA PHE A 705 -26.64 -16.64 9.87
C PHE A 705 -26.39 -15.39 10.75
N LYS A 706 -27.45 -14.72 11.23
CA LYS A 706 -27.32 -13.55 12.10
C LYS A 706 -26.75 -13.97 13.45
N VAL A 707 -25.65 -13.36 13.86
CA VAL A 707 -24.92 -13.66 15.11
C VAL A 707 -24.68 -12.38 15.90
N SER A 708 -24.89 -12.43 17.21
CA SER A 708 -24.63 -11.31 18.13
C SER A 708 -23.48 -11.64 19.07
N LYS A 709 -22.49 -10.74 19.16
CA LYS A 709 -21.28 -10.91 19.99
C LYS A 709 -20.83 -9.57 20.53
N ASN A 710 -20.34 -9.54 21.78
CA ASN A 710 -19.71 -8.35 22.40
C ASN A 710 -20.52 -7.03 22.28
N GLY A 711 -21.86 -7.13 22.24
CA GLY A 711 -22.76 -5.98 22.09
C GLY A 711 -23.13 -5.60 20.64
N THR A 712 -22.46 -6.17 19.63
CA THR A 712 -22.78 -6.00 18.21
C THR A 712 -23.61 -7.16 17.65
N TYR A 713 -24.10 -7.01 16.42
CA TYR A 713 -24.48 -8.13 15.57
C TYR A 713 -23.96 -7.99 14.13
N GLY A 714 -23.83 -9.13 13.46
CA GLY A 714 -23.53 -9.24 12.04
C GLY A 714 -23.91 -10.64 11.54
N TYR A 715 -23.29 -11.10 10.46
CA TYR A 715 -23.60 -12.40 9.86
C TYR A 715 -22.34 -13.29 9.78
N THR A 716 -22.50 -14.59 10.08
CA THR A 716 -21.45 -15.61 9.91
C THR A 716 -21.45 -16.16 8.47
N PRO A 717 -20.31 -16.49 7.85
CA PRO A 717 -20.30 -17.02 6.48
C PRO A 717 -20.96 -18.41 6.38
N LYS A 718 -20.84 -19.25 7.41
CA LYS A 718 -21.41 -20.61 7.45
C LYS A 718 -21.94 -20.96 8.85
N LEU A 719 -22.95 -21.84 8.89
CA LEU A 719 -23.61 -22.29 10.13
C LEU A 719 -22.94 -23.49 10.80
N ASN A 720 -22.08 -24.22 10.07
CA ASN A 720 -21.49 -25.50 10.49
C ASN A 720 -20.06 -25.34 11.05
N SER A 721 -19.84 -24.34 11.91
CA SER A 721 -18.53 -24.04 12.47
C SER A 721 -18.50 -24.15 13.99
N GLU A 722 -17.33 -24.50 14.53
CA GLU A 722 -17.01 -24.37 15.95
C GLU A 722 -16.96 -22.89 16.38
N VAL A 723 -16.48 -22.02 15.48
CA VAL A 723 -16.47 -20.56 15.65
C VAL A 723 -17.41 -19.94 14.62
N LEU A 724 -18.45 -19.23 15.07
CA LEU A 724 -19.32 -18.44 14.21
C LEU A 724 -18.90 -16.96 14.32
N PRO A 725 -17.88 -16.49 13.55
CA PRO A 725 -17.44 -15.10 13.62
C PRO A 725 -18.49 -14.19 12.95
N ILE A 726 -18.50 -12.91 13.33
CA ILE A 726 -19.08 -11.88 12.46
C ILE A 726 -18.10 -11.65 11.32
N TRP A 727 -18.56 -11.83 10.08
CA TRP A 727 -17.85 -11.48 8.85
C TRP A 727 -18.42 -10.17 8.31
N TYR A 728 -17.58 -9.13 8.28
CA TYR A 728 -18.05 -7.76 8.05
C TYR A 728 -18.47 -7.54 6.60
N GLU A 729 -17.66 -8.01 5.64
CA GLU A 729 -18.04 -8.07 4.22
C GLU A 729 -19.38 -8.77 3.99
N GLY A 730 -19.58 -9.97 4.54
CA GLY A 730 -20.87 -10.69 4.45
C GLY A 730 -22.03 -9.89 5.04
N THR A 731 -21.78 -9.18 6.15
CA THR A 731 -22.77 -8.31 6.80
C THR A 731 -23.15 -7.12 5.91
N PHE A 732 -22.17 -6.43 5.31
CA PHE A 732 -22.41 -5.33 4.36
C PHE A 732 -23.08 -5.81 3.08
N GLY A 733 -22.79 -7.01 2.60
CA GLY A 733 -23.48 -7.56 1.45
C GLY A 733 -24.92 -7.99 1.73
N VAL A 734 -25.26 -8.47 2.95
CA VAL A 734 -26.68 -8.57 3.38
C VAL A 734 -27.32 -7.18 3.40
N THR A 735 -26.65 -6.16 3.92
CA THR A 735 -27.12 -4.75 3.87
C THR A 735 -27.40 -4.29 2.43
N LEU A 736 -26.52 -4.61 1.47
CA LEU A 736 -26.73 -4.31 0.05
C LEU A 736 -27.94 -5.06 -0.51
N ALA A 737 -28.13 -6.34 -0.16
CA ALA A 737 -29.31 -7.11 -0.55
C ALA A 737 -30.62 -6.55 0.04
N GLN A 738 -30.61 -6.08 1.30
CA GLN A 738 -31.73 -5.34 1.91
C GLN A 738 -32.03 -4.06 1.11
N ARG A 739 -31.01 -3.24 0.81
CA ARG A 739 -31.15 -2.02 0.01
C ARG A 739 -31.67 -2.30 -1.41
N ILE A 740 -31.21 -3.38 -2.05
CA ILE A 740 -31.61 -3.75 -3.41
C ILE A 740 -33.07 -4.24 -3.46
N ASN A 741 -33.55 -4.96 -2.44
CA ASN A 741 -34.95 -5.35 -2.31
C ASN A 741 -35.88 -4.20 -1.89
N GLY A 742 -35.33 -3.09 -1.39
CA GLY A 742 -36.08 -1.87 -1.01
C GLY A 742 -36.30 -1.74 0.50
N ASN A 743 -35.66 -2.59 1.31
CA ASN A 743 -35.74 -2.59 2.77
C ASN A 743 -34.77 -1.54 3.35
N LEU A 744 -34.90 -0.29 2.89
CA LEU A 744 -33.95 0.81 3.18
C LEU A 744 -33.80 1.08 4.68
N LYS A 745 -34.86 0.88 5.46
CA LYS A 745 -34.82 1.06 6.91
C LYS A 745 -33.93 0.01 7.60
N GLU A 746 -34.10 -1.27 7.29
CA GLU A 746 -33.26 -2.35 7.85
C GLU A 746 -31.80 -2.12 7.45
N ALA A 747 -31.54 -1.75 6.19
CA ALA A 747 -30.20 -1.41 5.73
C ALA A 747 -29.59 -0.24 6.54
N ALA A 748 -30.35 0.81 6.85
CA ALA A 748 -29.87 1.92 7.71
C ALA A 748 -29.55 1.46 9.14
N GLU A 749 -30.41 0.63 9.75
CA GLU A 749 -30.18 0.10 11.09
C GLU A 749 -28.93 -0.81 11.12
N MET A 750 -28.73 -1.66 10.11
CA MET A 750 -27.52 -2.49 9.96
C MET A 750 -26.23 -1.69 9.80
N ILE A 751 -26.25 -0.59 9.02
CA ILE A 751 -25.05 0.24 8.83
C ILE A 751 -24.70 0.98 10.13
N ASN A 752 -25.68 1.62 10.76
CA ASN A 752 -25.45 2.36 12.00
C ASN A 752 -25.01 1.44 13.15
N GLU A 753 -25.43 0.17 13.16
CA GLU A 753 -24.86 -0.82 14.08
C GLU A 753 -23.41 -1.18 13.72
N SER A 754 -23.11 -1.39 12.44
CA SER A 754 -21.76 -1.77 11.98
C SER A 754 -20.72 -0.69 12.27
N VAL A 755 -21.05 0.59 12.04
CA VAL A 755 -20.15 1.74 12.20
C VAL A 755 -19.59 1.88 13.63
N LYS A 756 -20.33 1.42 14.65
CA LYS A 756 -19.86 1.38 16.06
C LYS A 756 -18.63 0.51 16.29
N TYR A 757 -18.28 -0.34 15.31
CA TYR A 757 -17.16 -1.28 15.34
C TYR A 757 -16.16 -1.05 14.19
N GLN A 758 -16.27 0.10 13.52
CA GLN A 758 -15.21 0.64 12.67
C GLN A 758 -14.00 1.00 13.54
N ASN A 759 -12.79 0.70 13.07
CA ASN A 759 -11.56 1.15 13.74
C ASN A 759 -11.42 2.67 13.62
N GLU A 760 -10.65 3.30 14.51
CA GLU A 760 -10.45 4.77 14.52
C GLU A 760 -9.88 5.30 13.20
N ASN A 761 -9.02 4.51 12.53
CA ASN A 761 -8.47 4.83 11.22
C ASN A 761 -9.49 4.73 10.06
N GLY A 762 -10.70 4.24 10.30
CA GLY A 762 -11.77 4.07 9.31
C GLY A 762 -11.89 2.66 8.72
N SER A 763 -10.97 1.77 9.03
CA SER A 763 -11.01 0.39 8.54
C SER A 763 -12.06 -0.48 9.23
N PHE A 764 -12.52 -1.51 8.53
CA PHE A 764 -13.23 -2.64 9.13
C PHE A 764 -12.32 -3.87 9.19
N LEU A 765 -12.43 -4.65 10.27
CA LEU A 765 -11.82 -5.98 10.33
C LEU A 765 -12.49 -6.90 9.29
N TYR A 766 -11.78 -7.91 8.81
CA TYR A 766 -12.38 -8.96 7.96
C TYR A 766 -13.41 -9.79 8.74
N VAL A 767 -13.00 -10.29 9.91
CA VAL A 767 -13.85 -11.00 10.87
C VAL A 767 -13.61 -10.50 12.28
N ALA A 768 -14.64 -10.53 13.13
CA ALA A 768 -14.54 -10.13 14.54
C ALA A 768 -13.69 -11.09 15.40
N GLU A 769 -13.69 -12.38 15.06
CA GLU A 769 -12.80 -13.43 15.59
C GLU A 769 -12.23 -14.23 14.43
N ALA A 770 -11.00 -14.71 14.56
CA ALA A 770 -10.39 -15.55 13.53
C ALA A 770 -11.01 -16.95 13.51
N ASP A 771 -11.17 -17.52 12.31
CA ASP A 771 -11.41 -18.94 12.07
C ASP A 771 -10.30 -19.47 11.13
N PRO A 772 -9.16 -19.92 11.69
CA PRO A 772 -8.05 -20.44 10.91
C PRO A 772 -8.44 -21.65 10.05
N GLY A 773 -9.44 -22.43 10.48
CA GLY A 773 -9.96 -23.59 9.73
C GLY A 773 -10.62 -23.21 8.41
N ARG A 774 -11.09 -21.96 8.29
CA ARG A 774 -11.61 -21.35 7.05
C ARG A 774 -10.72 -20.25 6.49
N GLN A 775 -9.49 -20.11 6.99
CA GLN A 775 -8.55 -19.06 6.60
C GLN A 775 -9.08 -17.62 6.85
N LEU A 776 -10.03 -17.46 7.77
CA LEU A 776 -10.58 -16.15 8.14
C LEU A 776 -9.70 -15.51 9.22
N ILE A 777 -9.01 -14.42 8.88
CA ILE A 777 -8.06 -13.74 9.77
C ILE A 777 -8.66 -12.46 10.38
N ARG A 778 -8.35 -12.18 11.66
CA ARG A 778 -8.79 -10.98 12.35
C ARG A 778 -7.83 -9.80 12.07
N LYS A 779 -7.93 -9.22 10.88
CA LYS A 779 -7.13 -8.06 10.43
C LYS A 779 -8.00 -6.97 9.79
N PRO A 780 -7.62 -5.68 9.87
CA PRO A 780 -8.21 -4.63 9.03
C PRO A 780 -8.12 -5.04 7.55
N SER A 781 -9.22 -4.87 6.80
CA SER A 781 -9.40 -5.50 5.50
C SER A 781 -9.97 -4.55 4.45
N VAL A 782 -9.33 -4.52 3.29
CA VAL A 782 -9.78 -3.73 2.13
C VAL A 782 -11.11 -4.26 1.60
N ALA A 783 -11.30 -5.59 1.51
CA ALA A 783 -12.59 -6.16 1.14
C ALA A 783 -13.75 -5.65 2.03
N SER A 784 -13.66 -5.84 3.35
CA SER A 784 -14.74 -5.42 4.27
C SER A 784 -14.96 -3.90 4.28
N THR A 785 -13.89 -3.11 4.15
CA THR A 785 -13.99 -1.64 4.11
C THR A 785 -14.58 -1.13 2.78
N ASN A 786 -14.20 -1.73 1.65
CA ASN A 786 -14.83 -1.44 0.36
C ASN A 786 -16.30 -1.84 0.34
N TRP A 787 -16.68 -3.00 0.87
CA TRP A 787 -18.09 -3.41 0.93
C TRP A 787 -18.96 -2.42 1.71
N PHE A 788 -18.43 -1.82 2.78
CA PHE A 788 -19.06 -0.69 3.47
C PHE A 788 -19.25 0.53 2.54
N ILE A 789 -18.18 1.00 1.88
CA ILE A 789 -18.23 2.18 0.99
C ILE A 789 -19.16 1.94 -0.21
N LEU A 790 -19.07 0.77 -0.84
CA LEU A 790 -19.91 0.35 -1.97
C LEU A 790 -21.39 0.28 -1.57
N THR A 791 -21.71 -0.21 -0.37
CA THR A 791 -23.09 -0.31 0.10
C THR A 791 -23.70 1.03 0.48
N THR A 792 -22.88 1.93 1.04
CA THR A 792 -23.32 3.24 1.56
C THR A 792 -23.31 4.34 0.50
N LYS A 793 -22.14 4.60 -0.11
CA LYS A 793 -21.87 5.73 -0.99
C LYS A 793 -22.16 5.44 -2.46
N SER A 794 -21.74 4.26 -2.93
CA SER A 794 -21.73 3.90 -4.36
C SER A 794 -22.55 2.65 -4.77
N PRO A 795 -23.75 2.38 -4.22
CA PRO A 795 -24.46 1.10 -4.43
C PRO A 795 -24.96 0.87 -5.86
N GLY A 796 -24.90 1.87 -6.74
CA GLY A 796 -25.14 1.71 -8.18
C GLY A 796 -23.97 1.13 -8.98
N VAL A 797 -22.79 0.97 -8.38
CA VAL A 797 -21.58 0.46 -9.06
C VAL A 797 -21.39 -1.05 -8.93
N LEU A 798 -21.96 -1.68 -7.91
CA LEU A 798 -21.94 -3.14 -7.73
C LEU A 798 -23.33 -3.72 -7.99
N TRP A 799 -23.41 -4.66 -8.92
CA TRP A 799 -24.59 -5.49 -9.23
C TRP A 799 -25.93 -4.77 -9.36
N SER A 800 -25.91 -3.64 -10.07
CA SER A 800 -27.06 -2.77 -10.27
C SER A 800 -27.92 -3.13 -11.49
N GLU A 801 -27.84 -4.36 -12.01
CA GLU A 801 -28.59 -4.89 -13.17
C GLU A 801 -30.10 -5.10 -12.87
N ARG A 802 -30.75 -4.15 -12.19
CA ARG A 802 -32.20 -4.20 -11.98
C ARG A 802 -32.93 -4.24 -13.32
N ASN A 803 -33.76 -5.26 -13.51
CA ASN A 803 -34.84 -5.19 -14.48
C ASN A 803 -35.73 -3.96 -14.14
N THR A 804 -35.73 -2.95 -15.02
CA THR A 804 -36.35 -1.64 -14.77
C THR A 804 -37.89 -1.66 -14.70
N LYS A 805 -38.52 -2.84 -14.65
CA LYS A 805 -39.95 -3.05 -14.35
C LYS A 805 -40.40 -2.70 -12.91
N LYS A 806 -39.66 -1.84 -12.21
CA LYS A 806 -40.15 -1.04 -11.07
C LYS A 806 -39.97 0.46 -11.30
N ILE A 807 -40.22 0.97 -12.52
CA ILE A 807 -40.67 2.37 -12.64
C ILE A 807 -41.95 2.49 -11.80
N LYS A 808 -41.89 3.32 -10.77
CA LYS A 808 -43.02 3.66 -9.92
C LYS A 808 -43.64 4.94 -10.46
N TYR A 809 -44.91 4.86 -10.84
CA TYR A 809 -45.64 6.01 -11.36
C TYR A 809 -46.36 6.76 -10.24
N MET A 810 -46.48 8.07 -10.43
CA MET A 810 -47.18 9.01 -9.56
C MET A 810 -48.39 9.61 -10.28
N VAL A 811 -49.41 9.96 -9.50
CA VAL A 811 -50.46 10.88 -9.93
C VAL A 811 -50.32 12.17 -9.14
N THR A 812 -50.01 13.25 -9.84
CA THR A 812 -49.86 14.59 -9.29
C THR A 812 -51.10 15.39 -9.69
N TYR A 813 -51.77 15.99 -8.71
CA TYR A 813 -52.87 16.92 -8.97
C TYR A 813 -52.34 18.35 -8.88
N HIS A 814 -52.79 19.23 -9.78
CA HIS A 814 -52.36 20.62 -9.86
C HIS A 814 -53.45 21.57 -9.37
N LYS A 815 -53.04 22.72 -8.83
CA LYS A 815 -53.98 23.76 -8.35
C LYS A 815 -54.55 24.60 -9.49
N ASP A 816 -53.71 24.84 -10.49
CA ASP A 816 -53.97 25.69 -11.66
C ASP A 816 -54.67 27.02 -11.29
N ASP A 817 -55.65 27.49 -12.08
CA ASP A 817 -56.30 28.79 -11.92
C ASP A 817 -57.45 28.82 -10.89
N SER A 818 -57.50 27.81 -10.01
CA SER A 818 -58.45 27.79 -8.89
C SER A 818 -58.18 28.92 -7.88
N THR A 819 -59.23 29.65 -7.53
CA THR A 819 -59.13 30.85 -6.68
C THR A 819 -59.03 30.52 -5.19
N THR A 820 -59.62 29.41 -4.75
CA THR A 820 -59.56 28.93 -3.36
C THR A 820 -59.57 27.40 -3.29
N GLY A 821 -59.15 26.85 -2.15
CA GLY A 821 -59.10 25.41 -1.91
C GLY A 821 -57.69 24.83 -1.85
N GLU A 822 -57.64 23.58 -1.40
CA GLU A 822 -56.46 22.71 -1.38
C GLU A 822 -56.64 21.58 -2.41
N VAL A 823 -55.52 21.16 -2.99
CA VAL A 823 -55.45 20.12 -4.01
C VAL A 823 -55.31 18.75 -3.34
N PRO A 824 -56.01 17.69 -3.77
CA PRO A 824 -55.80 16.35 -3.23
C PRO A 824 -54.36 15.86 -3.46
N ILE A 825 -53.80 15.16 -2.48
CA ILE A 825 -52.46 14.57 -2.55
C ILE A 825 -52.59 13.05 -2.61
N ASP A 826 -52.06 12.44 -3.67
CA ASP A 826 -51.90 10.99 -3.74
C ASP A 826 -50.49 10.61 -3.26
N THR A 827 -50.42 9.99 -2.08
CA THR A 827 -49.15 9.56 -1.47
C THR A 827 -48.64 8.22 -2.01
N ASN A 828 -49.40 7.54 -2.88
CA ASN A 828 -49.07 6.20 -3.35
C ASN A 828 -47.98 6.19 -4.44
N ARG A 829 -47.42 5.00 -4.70
CA ARG A 829 -46.41 4.75 -5.74
C ARG A 829 -46.76 3.48 -6.52
N TYR A 830 -47.38 3.67 -7.68
CA TYR A 830 -48.02 2.63 -8.46
C TYR A 830 -47.04 1.90 -9.39
N THR A 831 -47.29 0.63 -9.70
CA THR A 831 -46.57 -0.09 -10.77
C THR A 831 -47.34 -0.01 -12.09
N LEU A 832 -46.66 -0.25 -13.22
CA LEU A 832 -47.28 -0.29 -14.55
C LEU A 832 -48.54 -1.17 -14.56
N GLY A 833 -49.66 -0.63 -15.05
CA GLY A 833 -50.94 -1.34 -15.12
C GLY A 833 -51.67 -1.52 -13.77
N SER A 834 -51.20 -0.88 -12.69
CA SER A 834 -51.98 -0.75 -11.44
C SER A 834 -53.28 0.00 -11.68
N SER A 835 -54.29 -0.30 -10.88
CA SER A 835 -55.53 0.50 -10.83
C SER A 835 -55.30 1.70 -9.91
N VAL A 836 -55.62 2.91 -10.38
CA VAL A 836 -55.56 4.15 -9.60
C VAL A 836 -56.97 4.73 -9.49
N THR A 837 -57.37 5.14 -8.29
CA THR A 837 -58.64 5.86 -8.08
C THR A 837 -58.38 7.36 -8.15
N ILE A 838 -59.00 8.03 -9.11
CA ILE A 838 -58.86 9.48 -9.31
C ILE A 838 -59.48 10.22 -8.13
N LEU A 839 -58.69 11.08 -7.49
CA LEU A 839 -59.08 11.82 -6.28
C LEU A 839 -60.00 12.99 -6.63
N ASP A 840 -60.77 13.43 -5.64
CA ASP A 840 -61.81 14.43 -5.81
C ASP A 840 -61.28 15.86 -5.58
N GLY A 841 -61.59 16.77 -6.51
CA GLY A 841 -61.27 18.19 -6.42
C GLY A 841 -62.23 19.03 -5.57
N LYS A 842 -63.22 18.44 -4.88
CA LYS A 842 -64.30 19.09 -4.10
C LYS A 842 -63.95 20.32 -3.24
N THR A 843 -62.71 20.46 -2.79
CA THR A 843 -62.21 21.61 -2.01
C THR A 843 -61.84 22.81 -2.88
N LEU A 844 -61.49 22.60 -4.15
CA LEU A 844 -61.13 23.62 -5.13
C LEU A 844 -62.36 24.40 -5.60
N LYS A 845 -62.20 25.71 -5.80
CA LYS A 845 -63.25 26.58 -6.34
C LYS A 845 -62.67 27.62 -7.29
N LYS A 846 -63.46 27.97 -8.31
CA LYS A 846 -63.20 29.04 -9.28
C LYS A 846 -64.48 29.86 -9.43
N GLU A 847 -64.39 31.18 -9.29
CA GLU A 847 -65.58 32.04 -9.20
C GLU A 847 -66.36 32.06 -10.53
N GLY A 848 -67.64 31.66 -10.49
CA GLY A 848 -68.50 31.53 -11.67
C GLY A 848 -68.37 30.21 -12.44
N TYR A 849 -67.61 29.24 -11.93
CA TYR A 849 -67.37 27.94 -12.56
C TYR A 849 -67.60 26.77 -11.61
N GLU A 850 -68.00 25.63 -12.17
CA GLU A 850 -68.15 24.33 -11.52
C GLU A 850 -66.98 23.43 -11.94
N PHE A 851 -66.37 22.72 -10.97
CA PHE A 851 -65.37 21.69 -11.24
C PHE A 851 -66.04 20.47 -11.86
N ILE A 852 -65.61 20.03 -13.04
CA ILE A 852 -66.23 18.91 -13.78
C ILE A 852 -65.34 17.67 -13.92
N GLY A 853 -64.08 17.72 -13.44
CA GLY A 853 -63.13 16.62 -13.48
C GLY A 853 -61.70 17.09 -13.75
N TRP A 854 -60.83 16.15 -14.13
CA TRP A 854 -59.42 16.39 -14.39
C TRP A 854 -59.05 16.11 -15.85
N SER A 855 -57.98 16.73 -16.34
CA SER A 855 -57.34 16.43 -17.64
C SER A 855 -55.82 16.40 -17.48
N GLU A 856 -55.12 15.72 -18.38
CA GLU A 856 -53.65 15.84 -18.49
C GLU A 856 -53.21 17.12 -19.22
N GLU A 857 -54.13 17.84 -19.88
CA GLU A 857 -53.86 19.12 -20.53
C GLU A 857 -54.43 20.29 -19.71
N GLN A 858 -53.55 21.23 -19.33
CA GLN A 858 -53.88 22.36 -18.45
C GLN A 858 -55.04 23.24 -18.95
N ASP A 859 -55.16 23.44 -20.26
CA ASP A 859 -56.18 24.30 -20.90
C ASP A 859 -57.36 23.50 -21.51
N SER A 860 -57.56 22.23 -21.14
CA SER A 860 -58.60 21.40 -21.75
C SER A 860 -60.03 21.93 -21.50
N LEU A 861 -60.90 21.79 -22.51
CA LEU A 861 -62.32 22.15 -22.43
C LEU A 861 -63.22 21.01 -21.94
N SER A 862 -62.65 19.83 -21.69
CA SER A 862 -63.34 18.63 -21.22
C SER A 862 -62.48 17.83 -20.24
N ALA A 863 -63.08 17.27 -19.20
CA ALA A 863 -62.39 16.35 -18.32
C ALA A 863 -62.14 15.01 -19.02
N ASP A 864 -60.90 14.52 -18.94
CA ASP A 864 -60.52 13.16 -19.35
C ASP A 864 -60.82 12.14 -18.26
N TYR A 865 -60.83 12.58 -16.99
CA TYR A 865 -60.98 11.74 -15.81
C TYR A 865 -61.96 12.32 -14.78
N LEU A 866 -62.86 11.50 -14.26
CA LEU A 866 -63.83 11.88 -13.23
C LEU A 866 -63.39 11.47 -11.82
N ALA A 867 -63.81 12.23 -10.81
CA ALA A 867 -63.54 11.89 -9.42
C ALA A 867 -64.15 10.52 -9.03
N GLY A 868 -63.34 9.64 -8.45
CA GLY A 868 -63.71 8.26 -8.12
C GLY A 868 -63.59 7.26 -9.27
N GLU A 869 -63.21 7.69 -10.48
CA GLU A 869 -62.91 6.80 -11.60
C GLU A 869 -61.70 5.92 -11.31
N GLN A 870 -61.69 4.68 -11.81
CA GLN A 870 -60.53 3.80 -11.75
C GLN A 870 -59.85 3.68 -13.11
N VAL A 871 -58.61 4.16 -13.18
CA VAL A 871 -57.80 4.20 -14.39
C VAL A 871 -56.60 3.25 -14.29
N LYS A 872 -56.06 2.84 -15.45
CA LYS A 872 -54.82 2.06 -15.53
C LYS A 872 -53.64 2.99 -15.76
N ILE A 873 -52.66 2.96 -14.86
CA ILE A 873 -51.51 3.85 -14.93
C ILE A 873 -50.40 3.28 -15.81
N GLU A 874 -50.04 4.03 -16.86
CA GLU A 874 -49.02 3.65 -17.85
C GLU A 874 -47.78 4.56 -17.84
N LYS A 875 -47.91 5.75 -17.22
CA LYS A 875 -46.92 6.80 -17.06
C LYS A 875 -47.24 7.62 -15.81
N ASN A 876 -46.41 8.61 -15.45
CA ASN A 876 -46.84 9.63 -14.49
C ASN A 876 -48.03 10.42 -15.09
N MET A 877 -48.99 10.76 -14.24
CA MET A 877 -50.16 11.56 -14.63
C MET A 877 -50.10 12.90 -13.89
N ASP A 878 -50.11 14.00 -14.65
CA ASP A 878 -50.17 15.36 -14.12
C ASP A 878 -51.55 15.93 -14.44
N LEU A 879 -52.40 16.05 -13.42
CA LEU A 879 -53.84 16.28 -13.55
C LEU A 879 -54.24 17.71 -13.18
N TYR A 880 -54.81 18.43 -14.16
CA TYR A 880 -55.25 19.81 -14.05
C TYR A 880 -56.79 19.88 -13.92
N PRO A 881 -57.33 20.80 -13.09
CA PRO A 881 -58.76 20.86 -12.81
C PRO A 881 -59.52 21.52 -13.95
N ILE A 882 -60.55 20.85 -14.49
CA ILE A 882 -61.34 21.35 -15.61
C ILE A 882 -62.65 21.96 -15.12
N TRP A 883 -62.99 23.11 -15.72
CA TRP A 883 -64.00 24.04 -15.22
C TRP A 883 -65.09 24.33 -16.24
N LYS A 884 -66.36 24.11 -15.87
CA LYS A 884 -67.52 24.51 -16.66
C LYS A 884 -68.10 25.80 -16.11
N LYS A 885 -68.33 26.81 -16.96
CA LYS A 885 -68.99 28.04 -16.52
C LYS A 885 -70.42 27.74 -16.08
N VAL A 886 -70.81 28.21 -14.89
CA VAL A 886 -72.19 28.08 -14.41
C VAL A 886 -73.04 29.13 -15.13
N GLU A 887 -74.01 28.68 -15.93
CA GLU A 887 -74.99 29.57 -16.55
C GLU A 887 -76.04 29.97 -15.52
N GLU A 888 -76.16 31.27 -15.22
CA GLU A 888 -77.22 31.83 -14.39
C GLU A 888 -78.58 31.66 -15.08
N THR A 889 -79.27 30.56 -14.76
CA THR A 889 -80.63 30.31 -15.23
C THR A 889 -81.63 31.13 -14.42
N GLY A 890 -81.98 32.31 -14.94
CA GLY A 890 -83.12 33.09 -14.46
C GLY A 890 -84.41 32.27 -14.54
N GLY A 891 -85.00 31.96 -13.39
CA GLY A 891 -86.10 31.00 -13.29
C GLY A 891 -87.47 31.53 -13.71
N SER A 892 -88.36 30.61 -14.05
CA SER A 892 -89.82 30.76 -13.89
C SER A 892 -90.52 29.40 -13.91
N ASP A 893 -91.07 29.02 -12.76
CA ASP A 893 -92.13 28.04 -12.47
C ASP A 893 -92.70 27.15 -13.61
N THR A 894 -92.70 25.83 -13.40
CA THR A 894 -93.87 25.11 -12.83
C THR A 894 -93.62 23.61 -12.61
N LEU A 895 -94.17 23.07 -11.51
CA LEU A 895 -94.30 21.63 -11.15
C LEU A 895 -95.49 20.99 -11.91
N PRO A 896 -95.82 19.66 -11.82
CA PRO A 896 -95.34 18.61 -10.88
C PRO A 896 -95.14 17.17 -11.46
N GLU A 897 -94.82 16.20 -10.57
CA GLU A 897 -95.34 14.79 -10.50
C GLU A 897 -95.18 13.81 -11.72
N GLN A 898 -94.74 12.54 -11.63
CA GLN A 898 -94.98 11.45 -10.64
C GLN A 898 -93.92 10.31 -10.69
N ASN A 899 -94.01 9.38 -9.72
CA ASN A 899 -93.37 8.06 -9.67
C ASN A 899 -93.74 7.15 -10.86
N SER A 900 -92.85 6.21 -11.27
CA SER A 900 -92.96 4.78 -10.87
C SER A 900 -92.05 3.81 -11.66
N GLU A 901 -91.31 2.97 -10.92
CA GLU A 901 -91.09 1.52 -11.15
C GLU A 901 -90.60 0.95 -12.51
N SER A 902 -89.36 0.46 -12.51
CA SER A 902 -88.94 -0.92 -12.83
C SER A 902 -89.80 -1.80 -13.78
N SER A 903 -89.21 -2.27 -14.90
CA SER A 903 -88.84 -3.70 -15.07
C SER A 903 -88.24 -4.08 -16.46
N THR A 904 -86.98 -4.55 -16.45
CA THR A 904 -86.37 -5.74 -17.15
C THR A 904 -86.72 -6.19 -18.59
N PHE A 905 -85.80 -7.02 -19.15
CA PHE A 905 -85.87 -7.90 -20.35
C PHE A 905 -85.47 -7.26 -21.71
N GLU A 906 -84.67 -7.89 -22.60
CA GLU A 906 -83.84 -9.12 -22.55
C GLU A 906 -82.87 -9.21 -23.78
N THR A 907 -81.89 -10.13 -23.76
CA THR A 907 -81.24 -10.87 -24.90
C THR A 907 -80.63 -10.08 -26.10
N THR A 908 -79.66 -10.57 -26.90
CA THR A 908 -79.08 -11.92 -27.12
C THR A 908 -77.61 -11.83 -27.62
N SER A 909 -76.87 -12.94 -27.53
CA SER A 909 -75.52 -13.14 -28.11
C SER A 909 -75.50 -13.48 -29.61
N SER A 910 -74.38 -13.24 -30.32
CA SER A 910 -73.66 -14.32 -31.05
C SER A 910 -72.26 -13.92 -31.53
N SER A 911 -71.40 -14.92 -31.69
CA SER A 911 -70.00 -14.86 -32.15
C SER A 911 -69.83 -15.44 -33.56
N LYS A 912 -68.69 -15.15 -34.25
CA LYS A 912 -67.93 -16.15 -35.04
C LYS A 912 -66.56 -15.71 -35.56
N GLU A 913 -65.73 -16.73 -35.86
CA GLU A 913 -64.29 -16.70 -36.20
C GLU A 913 -63.96 -16.74 -37.72
N LYS A 914 -62.64 -16.86 -38.01
CA LYS A 914 -61.96 -17.53 -39.17
C LYS A 914 -61.72 -16.71 -40.45
N ALA A 915 -60.65 -16.93 -41.25
CA ALA A 915 -59.52 -17.88 -41.17
C ALA A 915 -58.24 -17.40 -41.91
N SER A 916 -57.13 -18.00 -41.50
CA SER A 916 -55.88 -18.35 -42.22
C SER A 916 -55.97 -18.67 -43.73
N GLU A 917 -54.93 -18.33 -44.51
CA GLU A 917 -54.37 -19.21 -45.56
C GLU A 917 -52.90 -18.89 -45.94
N THR A 918 -52.22 -19.87 -46.56
CA THR A 918 -50.76 -19.96 -46.80
C THR A 918 -50.46 -20.10 -48.29
N THR A 919 -49.29 -19.70 -48.80
CA THR A 919 -48.68 -20.31 -50.01
C THR A 919 -47.19 -19.96 -50.20
N SER A 920 -46.50 -20.74 -51.04
CA SER A 920 -45.04 -20.82 -51.19
C SER A 920 -44.62 -20.98 -52.67
N SER A 921 -43.45 -20.48 -53.12
CA SER A 921 -42.61 -21.15 -54.17
C SER A 921 -41.28 -20.44 -54.54
N SER A 922 -40.16 -21.18 -54.44
CA SER A 922 -38.99 -21.28 -55.36
C SER A 922 -38.51 -20.13 -56.30
N GLY A 923 -37.21 -19.77 -56.20
CA GLY A 923 -36.16 -20.37 -57.05
C GLY A 923 -35.47 -19.59 -58.23
N VAL A 924 -34.15 -19.40 -58.09
CA VAL A 924 -33.05 -19.68 -59.09
C VAL A 924 -32.61 -18.62 -60.16
N ASN A 925 -31.29 -18.32 -60.11
CA ASN A 925 -30.28 -17.97 -61.16
C ASN A 925 -29.93 -16.55 -61.70
N SER A 926 -28.60 -16.28 -61.60
CA SER A 926 -27.61 -15.92 -62.66
C SER A 926 -27.28 -14.47 -63.11
N GLU A 927 -25.96 -14.17 -63.07
CA GLU A 927 -25.12 -13.50 -64.11
C GLU A 927 -25.26 -11.96 -64.38
N THR A 928 -24.22 -11.16 -64.73
CA THR A 928 -22.73 -11.32 -64.78
C THR A 928 -21.97 -9.96 -64.72
N THR A 929 -20.74 -9.99 -64.18
CA THR A 929 -19.49 -9.19 -64.45
C THR A 929 -19.46 -7.86 -65.23
N SER A 930 -18.63 -6.89 -64.78
CA SER A 930 -17.23 -6.61 -65.24
C SER A 930 -16.63 -5.41 -64.46
N SER A 931 -15.32 -5.10 -64.37
CA SER A 931 -14.09 -5.57 -65.04
C SER A 931 -12.80 -5.28 -64.20
N SER A 932 -11.88 -6.27 -64.12
CA SER A 932 -10.41 -6.23 -64.41
C SER A 932 -9.45 -5.20 -63.73
N GLN A 933 -8.14 -5.39 -63.50
CA GLN A 933 -7.08 -6.45 -63.67
C GLN A 933 -6.24 -6.47 -62.34
N GLY A 934 -5.45 -7.46 -61.89
CA GLY A 934 -4.60 -8.49 -62.52
C GLY A 934 -3.09 -8.14 -62.33
N ILE A 935 -2.09 -9.01 -62.11
CA ILE A 935 -1.96 -10.49 -61.99
C ILE A 935 -0.67 -10.85 -61.18
N TYR A 936 -0.73 -11.97 -60.45
CA TYR A 936 0.31 -12.87 -59.88
C TYR A 936 1.82 -12.71 -60.17
N ASN A 937 2.66 -12.98 -59.13
CA ASN A 937 3.54 -14.17 -58.93
C ASN A 937 4.65 -13.85 -57.89
N SER A 938 5.33 -14.74 -57.15
CA SER A 938 5.16 -16.13 -56.66
C SER A 938 6.53 -16.60 -56.10
N GLU A 939 6.53 -17.34 -54.98
CA GLU A 939 7.56 -18.32 -54.54
C GLU A 939 8.97 -17.92 -54.06
N SER A 940 9.35 -18.53 -52.92
CA SER A 940 10.72 -18.90 -52.45
C SER A 940 11.73 -17.78 -52.12
N GLY A 941 12.68 -17.94 -51.19
CA GLY A 941 12.98 -19.07 -50.29
C GLY A 941 14.47 -19.10 -49.90
N THR A 942 14.78 -19.57 -48.68
CA THR A 942 16.12 -19.92 -48.13
C THR A 942 17.21 -18.83 -47.95
N GLU A 943 17.53 -18.58 -46.68
CA GLU A 943 18.86 -18.53 -46.02
C GLU A 943 20.15 -18.22 -46.83
N ILE A 944 21.02 -17.37 -46.26
CA ILE A 944 22.29 -17.78 -45.59
C ILE A 944 23.03 -16.55 -44.98
N SER A 945 23.80 -16.80 -43.92
CA SER A 945 24.65 -15.92 -43.10
C SER A 945 25.59 -14.94 -43.85
N THR A 946 26.07 -13.86 -43.22
CA THR A 946 27.37 -13.85 -42.49
C THR A 946 27.65 -12.54 -41.70
N GLU A 947 28.73 -12.58 -40.90
CA GLU A 947 29.06 -11.68 -39.80
C GLU A 947 29.80 -10.36 -40.16
N SER A 948 29.62 -9.37 -39.29
CA SER A 948 30.68 -8.52 -38.68
C SER A 948 31.35 -7.33 -39.43
N LYS A 949 31.33 -6.21 -38.68
CA LYS A 949 32.46 -5.36 -38.26
C LYS A 949 33.00 -4.17 -39.10
N ASP A 950 33.19 -3.09 -38.32
CA ASP A 950 34.29 -2.12 -38.29
C ASP A 950 34.42 -1.02 -39.37
N SER A 951 33.79 0.13 -39.05
CA SER A 951 34.44 1.44 -38.84
C SER A 951 35.28 2.14 -39.95
N ALA A 952 34.92 3.41 -40.21
CA ALA A 952 35.77 4.61 -39.99
C ALA A 952 35.82 5.66 -41.14
N SER A 953 35.86 6.95 -40.75
CA SER A 953 36.30 8.14 -41.52
C SER A 953 35.36 8.64 -42.66
N ASP A 954 35.22 9.95 -42.97
CA ASP A 954 35.63 11.17 -42.25
C ASP A 954 34.78 12.41 -42.64
N SER A 955 34.81 13.41 -41.76
CA SER A 955 34.38 14.83 -41.79
C SER A 955 33.91 15.55 -43.07
N LYS A 956 32.85 16.39 -42.92
CA LYS A 956 32.95 17.87 -43.03
C LYS A 956 31.71 18.67 -42.58
N TYR A 957 32.00 19.71 -41.79
CA TYR A 957 31.20 20.84 -41.25
C TYR A 957 30.29 21.61 -42.27
N PRO A 958 29.21 22.33 -41.85
CA PRO A 958 29.31 23.48 -40.95
C PRO A 958 28.20 23.75 -39.90
N ASN A 959 28.53 24.71 -39.04
CA ASN A 959 27.82 25.24 -37.86
C ASN A 959 26.79 26.34 -38.22
N THR A 960 25.59 26.33 -37.62
CA THR A 960 24.77 27.53 -37.26
C THR A 960 23.47 27.13 -36.55
N GLY A 961 23.10 27.81 -35.46
CA GLY A 961 21.72 27.83 -34.92
C GLY A 961 21.59 27.67 -33.40
N MET A 962 21.32 28.78 -32.68
CA MET A 962 20.83 28.75 -31.29
C MET A 962 19.36 28.28 -31.26
N ASN A 963 18.97 27.55 -30.20
CA ASN A 963 17.55 27.25 -29.88
C ASN A 963 17.20 27.75 -28.47
N ASP A 964 15.99 28.28 -28.31
CA ASP A 964 15.58 29.25 -27.27
C ASP A 964 15.34 28.73 -25.83
N ASN A 965 15.72 27.49 -25.47
CA ASN A 965 15.34 26.91 -24.17
C ASN A 965 16.16 27.39 -22.95
N SER A 966 17.40 27.88 -23.13
CA SER A 966 18.26 28.27 -22.00
C SER A 966 17.85 29.61 -21.34
N THR A 967 17.15 30.48 -22.06
CA THR A 967 16.74 31.80 -21.55
C THR A 967 15.61 31.71 -20.51
N TYR A 968 14.71 30.74 -20.64
CA TYR A 968 13.58 30.58 -19.72
C TYR A 968 13.99 29.99 -18.36
N GLN A 969 14.90 29.03 -18.34
CA GLN A 969 15.45 28.49 -17.07
C GLN A 969 16.17 29.58 -16.26
N TYR A 970 16.97 30.44 -16.92
CA TYR A 970 17.70 31.51 -16.23
C TYR A 970 16.76 32.56 -15.61
N ILE A 971 15.65 32.89 -16.27
CA ILE A 971 14.63 33.80 -15.73
C ILE A 971 13.88 33.16 -14.55
N GLY A 972 13.60 31.85 -14.61
CA GLY A 972 12.99 31.09 -13.51
C GLY A 972 13.84 31.12 -12.23
N TYR A 973 15.15 30.84 -12.34
CA TYR A 973 16.07 30.90 -11.21
C TYR A 973 16.18 32.29 -10.58
N VAL A 974 16.19 33.36 -11.39
CA VAL A 974 16.25 34.75 -10.89
C VAL A 974 14.94 35.14 -10.16
N LEU A 975 13.78 34.67 -10.61
CA LEU A 975 12.50 34.89 -9.94
C LEU A 975 12.37 34.10 -8.63
N LEU A 976 12.87 32.86 -8.58
CA LEU A 976 12.89 32.05 -7.37
C LEU A 976 13.78 32.69 -6.29
N LEU A 977 15.01 33.10 -6.65
CA LEU A 977 15.92 33.82 -5.74
C LEU A 977 15.34 35.15 -5.25
N ALA A 978 14.68 35.93 -6.12
CA ALA A 978 14.01 37.16 -5.71
C ALA A 978 12.87 36.90 -4.70
N THR A 979 12.14 35.80 -4.86
CA THR A 979 11.04 35.40 -3.96
C THR A 979 11.57 34.97 -2.60
N ILE A 980 12.64 34.17 -2.56
CA ILE A 980 13.31 33.75 -1.31
C ILE A 980 13.87 34.95 -0.55
N VAL A 981 14.54 35.89 -1.23
CA VAL A 981 15.07 37.12 -0.60
C VAL A 981 13.95 38.00 -0.02
N LEU A 982 12.81 38.11 -0.71
CA LEU A 982 11.65 38.86 -0.21
C LEU A 982 10.97 38.16 0.98
N PHE A 983 10.89 36.83 0.99
CA PHE A 983 10.32 36.05 2.09
C PHE A 983 11.19 36.12 3.35
N SER A 984 12.52 35.95 3.21
CA SER A 984 13.49 36.13 4.28
C SER A 984 13.51 37.56 4.85
N TYR A 985 13.31 38.58 4.01
CA TYR A 985 13.15 39.97 4.45
C TYR A 985 11.84 40.18 5.23
N HIS A 986 10.76 39.47 4.88
CA HIS A 986 9.49 39.55 5.60
C HIS A 986 9.54 38.85 6.97
N LEU A 987 10.15 37.66 7.05
CA LEU A 987 10.36 36.93 8.30
C LEU A 987 11.25 37.71 9.29
N ARG A 988 12.36 38.30 8.83
CA ARG A 988 13.20 39.17 9.68
C ARG A 988 12.47 40.41 10.23
N LYS A 989 11.37 40.83 9.61
CA LYS A 989 10.56 41.97 10.08
C LYS A 989 9.47 41.58 11.09
N LYS A 990 9.17 40.28 11.24
CA LYS A 990 8.10 39.78 12.13
C LYS A 990 8.58 39.43 13.56
N ASN A 991 9.89 39.29 13.78
CA ASN A 991 10.50 39.05 15.11
C ASN A 991 10.96 40.34 15.83
N LYS A 992 10.31 41.48 15.55
CA LYS A 992 10.41 42.72 16.36
C LYS A 992 9.04 43.40 16.44
N GLY A 993 8.23 42.95 17.40
CA GLY A 993 6.90 43.45 17.72
C GLY A 993 6.35 42.70 18.92
#